data_AF-A0A9N8EAQ9-F1
#
_entry.id   AF-A0A9N8EAQ9-F1
#
_cell.length_a   1.000
_cell.length_b   1.000
_cell.length_c   1.000
_cell.angle_alpha   90.00
_cell.angle_beta   90.00
_cell.angle_gamma   90.00
#
_symmetry.space_group_name_H-M   'P 1'
#
loop_
_entity.id
_entity.type
_entity.pdbx_description
1 polymer ?
#
loop_
_entity_poly.entity_id
_entity_poly.type
_entity_poly.pdbx_seq_one_letter_code
_entity_poly.pdbx_strand_id
1 'polypeptide(L)'
;MSGMQEKMSVSPKTGIVHIPSVNKSGPGHSKGSFFYRDNDLDDGKGKHMLMVAGKENTWFEFTLKHAFLTGSADYKLQMRFQTDHDNTPLRMEVRRGNKDAPSSCTIEIPLPNTKNEWKTLDPPIKVGVPLGGPPDTFLHFSHAKPQGKGILIRDFNLIPLSADESGEYSTSWINKWMEDLQSNVKKSMVPPLDATGEKSFRQHAKRSLEAHKKVEQTNEEEAKKKCQDELFGTHKECLKAALPLFEGAIDPKLASVDFSKDNLNNNKAVKELLQCIILTHGTPPKLAGYAAKGDTQRKRLQDFMNNTELMHRVLVHGGPRGGNYGRFLETYAEIEAKRNKTKSVFPKLSLAVAMEFATPIQAFDRKNVFIDPVQRYLHYEKAYLDRELEPMFESFSIWELRMAVNSDAPDEQLAWCRRTIRNYNPNIALMDDMHWRYAWLVRTDCTYNEPVWTRSPRDYKQIVSGGGMCGPRAWLGRFACKAFGCPTWGVRQPGHAAVTRWTPGGWMTALGGGFRVSWWEDRDGLDFECETKIRAAIGDDAYFQKVALIDWLAAIVGEGQNVSYITEKLWPGLAIVQRQRLSQVQSKPRKLGEQCEILPLITEVKQRKDKPEAITAGPGGSVIVPAACRSAKEGTVSFWKSFSGPGMQAFMSRPNWSVTYKLSKDKVPEKKAYKMVVQFVFLHENTDDHPLNIVITDGNGGNKREYVIPLTYTWGEWADTKPLEIVLGGADETIKIERNPVKFPFAMKKFTLTPC
;
A
#
# COMPACT_ATOMS: atom_id res chain seq x y z
N MET A 1 -5.26 29.96 -32.31
CA MET A 1 -4.66 30.17 -30.98
C MET A 1 -5.42 29.30 -29.98
N SER A 2 -4.77 28.26 -29.46
CA SER A 2 -5.35 27.38 -28.43
C SER A 2 -5.39 28.15 -27.11
N GLY A 3 -6.57 28.63 -26.71
CA GLY A 3 -6.78 29.26 -25.40
C GLY A 3 -6.28 28.34 -24.30
N MET A 4 -5.35 28.84 -23.49
CA MET A 4 -4.71 28.16 -22.38
C MET A 4 -5.82 27.63 -21.44
N GLN A 5 -5.96 26.30 -21.31
CA GLN A 5 -6.87 25.73 -20.32
C GLN A 5 -6.35 26.09 -18.92
N GLU A 6 -7.05 26.98 -18.22
CA GLU A 6 -6.79 27.23 -16.80
C GLU A 6 -7.04 25.95 -15.99
N LYS A 7 -6.07 25.58 -15.15
CA LYS A 7 -6.12 24.38 -14.30
C LYS A 7 -6.23 24.78 -12.84
N MET A 8 -6.90 23.93 -12.05
CA MET A 8 -6.85 24.06 -10.59
C MET A 8 -5.40 24.01 -10.13
N SER A 9 -5.06 24.85 -9.15
CA SER A 9 -3.70 24.93 -8.61
C SER A 9 -3.74 25.19 -7.11
N VAL A 10 -2.64 24.90 -6.43
CA VAL A 10 -2.48 25.21 -5.00
C VAL A 10 -1.21 26.02 -4.85
N SER A 11 -1.32 27.18 -4.19
CA SER A 11 -0.17 27.99 -3.84
C SER A 11 0.73 27.23 -2.86
N PRO A 12 2.00 26.93 -3.21
CA PRO A 12 2.91 26.26 -2.29
C PRO A 12 3.20 27.09 -1.03
N LYS A 13 3.11 28.42 -1.14
CA LYS A 13 3.39 29.37 -0.05
C LYS A 13 2.21 29.51 0.91
N THR A 14 1.00 29.65 0.38
CA THR A 14 -0.19 29.99 1.19
C THR A 14 -1.15 28.83 1.37
N GLY A 15 -1.02 27.76 0.57
CA GLY A 15 -1.96 26.63 0.55
C GLY A 15 -3.32 26.97 -0.06
N ILE A 16 -3.50 28.18 -0.62
CA ILE A 16 -4.74 28.60 -1.27
C ILE A 16 -4.97 27.73 -2.49
N VAL A 17 -6.15 27.09 -2.56
CA VAL A 17 -6.59 26.31 -3.71
C VAL A 17 -7.34 27.24 -4.66
N HIS A 18 -6.79 27.45 -5.85
CA HIS A 18 -7.43 28.21 -6.91
C HIS A 18 -8.24 27.28 -7.82
N ILE A 19 -9.52 27.62 -8.04
CA ILE A 19 -10.48 26.82 -8.79
C ILE A 19 -11.06 27.67 -9.93
N PRO A 20 -10.50 27.58 -11.15
CA PRO A 20 -11.01 28.34 -12.29
C PRO A 20 -12.38 27.80 -12.73
N SER A 21 -13.32 28.71 -13.02
CA SER A 21 -14.69 28.34 -13.41
C SER A 21 -14.78 27.58 -14.75
N VAL A 22 -13.76 27.71 -15.59
CA VAL A 22 -13.66 27.12 -16.93
C VAL A 22 -13.17 25.67 -16.94
N ASN A 23 -12.58 25.20 -15.83
CA ASN A 23 -12.04 23.86 -15.77
C ASN A 23 -13.14 22.82 -15.51
N LYS A 24 -13.29 21.85 -16.41
CA LYS A 24 -14.14 20.67 -16.21
C LYS A 24 -13.26 19.56 -15.63
N SER A 25 -13.36 19.29 -14.33
CA SER A 25 -12.69 18.13 -13.74
C SER A 25 -13.62 17.43 -12.75
N GLY A 26 -14.30 16.39 -13.22
CA GLY A 26 -15.06 15.46 -12.38
C GLY A 26 -15.92 14.48 -13.18
N PRO A 27 -16.24 13.29 -12.65
CA PRO A 27 -17.14 12.30 -13.26
C PRO A 27 -18.64 12.72 -13.31
N GLY A 28 -18.96 13.99 -13.11
CA GLY A 28 -20.31 14.56 -13.21
C GLY A 28 -20.38 15.64 -14.30
N HIS A 29 -21.19 15.44 -15.33
CA HIS A 29 -21.46 16.48 -16.32
C HIS A 29 -22.22 17.65 -15.66
N SER A 30 -21.87 18.90 -15.99
CA SER A 30 -22.72 20.05 -15.66
C SER A 30 -24.09 19.86 -16.31
N LYS A 31 -25.18 20.01 -15.55
CA LYS A 31 -26.55 19.90 -16.06
C LYS A 31 -27.18 21.29 -16.06
N GLY A 32 -27.87 21.66 -17.14
CA GLY A 32 -28.46 22.99 -17.32
C GLY A 32 -27.76 23.81 -18.41
N SER A 33 -28.14 25.08 -18.53
CA SER A 33 -27.63 25.98 -19.57
C SER A 33 -26.42 26.77 -19.07
N PHE A 34 -25.29 26.64 -19.78
CA PHE A 34 -24.06 27.37 -19.49
C PHE A 34 -23.48 27.93 -20.78
N PHE A 35 -22.90 29.12 -20.70
CA PHE A 35 -21.97 29.60 -21.73
C PHE A 35 -20.77 30.28 -21.08
N TYR A 36 -19.67 30.30 -21.80
CA TYR A 36 -18.45 30.98 -21.37
C TYR A 36 -18.41 32.35 -22.04
N ARG A 37 -18.17 33.39 -21.24
CA ARG A 37 -17.97 34.75 -21.74
C ARG A 37 -16.53 35.16 -21.47
N ASP A 38 -15.92 35.82 -22.44
CA ASP A 38 -14.74 36.63 -22.15
C ASP A 38 -15.11 37.66 -21.09
N ASN A 39 -14.20 37.92 -20.16
CA ASN A 39 -14.44 38.85 -19.09
C ASN A 39 -13.50 40.06 -19.21
N ASP A 40 -13.89 41.17 -18.61
CA ASP A 40 -13.18 42.45 -18.56
C ASP A 40 -12.27 42.59 -17.33
N LEU A 41 -12.18 41.54 -16.49
CA LEU A 41 -11.38 41.55 -15.27
C LEU A 41 -9.96 41.02 -15.50
N ASP A 42 -9.82 40.03 -16.39
CA ASP A 42 -8.57 39.47 -16.87
C ASP A 42 -8.78 38.84 -18.27
N ASP A 43 -7.69 38.52 -18.99
CA ASP A 43 -7.72 37.87 -20.32
C ASP A 43 -8.33 36.44 -20.33
N GLY A 44 -9.03 36.04 -19.26
CA GLY A 44 -9.66 34.75 -19.06
C GLY A 44 -11.14 34.71 -19.45
N LYS A 45 -11.80 33.58 -19.12
CA LYS A 45 -13.24 33.38 -19.34
C LYS A 45 -13.99 33.16 -18.03
N GLY A 46 -15.17 33.77 -17.92
CA GLY A 46 -16.14 33.49 -16.86
C GLY A 46 -17.18 32.45 -17.32
N LYS A 47 -17.63 31.61 -16.39
CA LYS A 47 -18.74 30.67 -16.62
C LYS A 47 -20.06 31.33 -16.25
N HIS A 48 -20.93 31.54 -17.23
CA HIS A 48 -22.28 32.06 -16.98
C HIS A 48 -23.22 30.89 -16.71
N MET A 49 -23.74 30.83 -15.50
CA MET A 49 -24.79 29.92 -15.11
C MET A 49 -26.14 30.59 -15.39
N LEU A 50 -26.75 30.22 -16.53
CA LEU A 50 -27.98 30.83 -17.00
C LEU A 50 -29.20 30.32 -16.23
N MET A 51 -30.14 31.23 -16.08
CA MET A 51 -31.52 30.92 -15.76
C MET A 51 -32.31 30.56 -17.02
N VAL A 52 -32.94 29.39 -17.04
CA VAL A 52 -33.96 29.03 -18.04
C VAL A 52 -35.28 28.80 -17.32
N ALA A 53 -36.30 29.58 -17.66
CA ALA A 53 -37.64 29.44 -17.09
C ALA A 53 -38.11 27.98 -17.18
N GLY A 54 -38.53 27.40 -16.04
CA GLY A 54 -38.98 26.01 -15.94
C GLY A 54 -37.89 24.94 -15.78
N LYS A 55 -36.61 25.31 -15.63
CA LYS A 55 -35.51 24.36 -15.35
C LYS A 55 -34.81 24.69 -14.03
N GLU A 56 -35.32 24.15 -12.93
CA GLU A 56 -34.73 24.31 -11.57
C GLU A 56 -33.40 23.57 -11.36
N ASN A 57 -32.90 22.85 -12.37
CA ASN A 57 -31.80 21.88 -12.22
C ASN A 57 -30.47 22.34 -12.85
N THR A 58 -30.16 23.64 -12.86
CA THR A 58 -28.84 24.13 -13.33
C THR A 58 -27.80 23.99 -12.22
N TRP A 59 -26.80 23.14 -12.43
CA TRP A 59 -25.71 22.89 -11.49
C TRP A 59 -24.41 22.49 -12.16
N PHE A 60 -23.28 22.72 -11.48
CA PHE A 60 -21.97 22.24 -11.88
C PHE A 60 -21.17 21.73 -10.68
N GLU A 61 -20.12 20.95 -10.96
CA GLU A 61 -19.33 20.29 -9.93
C GLU A 61 -17.84 20.41 -10.22
N PHE A 62 -17.05 20.51 -9.15
CA PHE A 62 -15.61 20.36 -9.18
C PHE A 62 -15.16 19.19 -8.32
N THR A 63 -14.31 18.31 -8.87
CA THR A 63 -13.57 17.31 -8.10
C THR A 63 -12.23 17.88 -7.67
N LEU A 64 -12.11 18.15 -6.38
CA LEU A 64 -10.85 18.47 -5.73
C LEU A 64 -10.16 17.18 -5.33
N LYS A 65 -9.05 16.87 -6.01
CA LYS A 65 -8.16 15.79 -5.59
C LYS A 65 -7.77 16.02 -4.13
N HIS A 66 -7.77 14.97 -3.32
CA HIS A 66 -7.37 15.07 -1.91
C HIS A 66 -5.98 15.71 -1.72
N ALA A 67 -5.09 15.62 -2.72
CA ALA A 67 -3.79 16.29 -2.73
C ALA A 67 -3.89 17.84 -2.69
N PHE A 68 -4.99 18.42 -3.15
CA PHE A 68 -5.23 19.87 -3.10
C PHE A 68 -5.67 20.36 -1.73
N LEU A 69 -6.23 19.47 -0.90
CA LEU A 69 -6.78 19.82 0.41
C LEU A 69 -5.75 19.52 1.50
N THR A 70 -4.85 20.49 1.68
CA THR A 70 -3.71 20.46 2.59
C THR A 70 -4.14 20.63 4.05
N GLY A 71 -4.57 19.54 4.69
CA GLY A 71 -4.52 19.35 6.15
C GLY A 71 -5.43 20.22 7.05
N SER A 72 -6.00 21.31 6.55
CA SER A 72 -7.01 22.10 7.26
C SER A 72 -8.38 21.41 7.22
N ALA A 73 -9.07 21.36 8.35
CA ALA A 73 -10.47 20.90 8.41
C ALA A 73 -11.46 21.98 7.94
N ASP A 74 -11.00 23.23 7.82
CA ASP A 74 -11.82 24.38 7.49
C ASP A 74 -11.11 25.30 6.48
N TYR A 75 -11.87 25.81 5.53
CA TYR A 75 -11.44 26.79 4.54
C TYR A 75 -12.35 28.02 4.60
N LYS A 76 -11.92 29.14 4.03
CA LYS A 76 -12.78 30.25 3.64
C LYS A 76 -12.91 30.25 2.13
N LEU A 77 -14.14 30.26 1.62
CA LEU A 77 -14.45 30.41 0.22
C LEU A 77 -14.50 31.89 -0.13
N GLN A 78 -13.64 32.28 -1.06
CA GLN A 78 -13.73 33.54 -1.78
C GLN A 78 -14.14 33.24 -3.22
N MET A 79 -14.97 34.09 -3.82
CA MET A 79 -15.47 33.93 -5.18
C MET A 79 -15.48 35.27 -5.89
N ARG A 80 -15.10 35.29 -7.18
CA ARG A 80 -15.27 36.45 -8.06
C ARG A 80 -16.50 36.24 -8.96
N PHE A 81 -17.47 37.15 -8.91
CA PHE A 81 -18.78 36.96 -9.54
C PHE A 81 -19.42 38.25 -10.09
N GLN A 82 -20.42 38.08 -10.97
CA GLN A 82 -21.39 39.11 -11.35
C GLN A 82 -22.82 38.58 -11.24
N THR A 83 -23.74 39.47 -10.89
CA THR A 83 -25.20 39.24 -10.88
C THR A 83 -25.91 40.50 -11.38
N ASP A 84 -27.15 40.36 -11.82
CA ASP A 84 -28.01 41.46 -12.26
C ASP A 84 -29.26 41.65 -11.40
N HIS A 85 -29.42 40.84 -10.35
CA HIS A 85 -30.59 40.83 -9.48
C HIS A 85 -30.21 40.65 -8.01
N ASP A 86 -30.99 41.27 -7.13
CA ASP A 86 -30.84 41.09 -5.69
C ASP A 86 -31.29 39.69 -5.25
N ASN A 87 -30.70 39.19 -4.17
CA ASN A 87 -31.11 37.92 -3.56
C ASN A 87 -31.03 36.73 -4.53
N THR A 88 -29.87 36.57 -5.18
CA THR A 88 -29.59 35.44 -6.09
C THR A 88 -28.64 34.42 -5.43
N PRO A 89 -29.03 33.74 -4.33
CA PRO A 89 -28.13 32.90 -3.58
C PRO A 89 -27.65 31.68 -4.38
N LEU A 90 -26.34 31.40 -4.25
CA LEU A 90 -25.69 30.21 -4.79
C LEU A 90 -25.60 29.16 -3.69
N ARG A 91 -26.13 27.96 -3.91
CA ARG A 91 -25.94 26.82 -3.01
C ARG A 91 -24.63 26.13 -3.35
N MET A 92 -23.86 25.81 -2.32
CA MET A 92 -22.68 24.96 -2.38
C MET A 92 -22.86 23.77 -1.45
N GLU A 93 -22.59 22.56 -1.96
CA GLU A 93 -22.56 21.33 -1.17
C GLU A 93 -21.18 20.68 -1.29
N VAL A 94 -20.61 20.30 -0.15
CA VAL A 94 -19.33 19.60 -0.04
C VAL A 94 -19.60 18.12 0.19
N ARG A 95 -19.29 17.29 -0.80
CA ARG A 95 -19.50 15.83 -0.73
C ARG A 95 -18.14 15.11 -0.72
N ARG A 96 -18.01 14.03 0.06
CA ARG A 96 -16.77 13.23 0.12
C ARG A 96 -16.91 11.97 -0.73
N GLY A 97 -16.05 11.87 -1.74
CA GLY A 97 -15.69 10.66 -2.44
C GLY A 97 -16.53 10.24 -3.63
N ASN A 98 -17.84 10.43 -3.61
CA ASN A 98 -18.62 10.40 -4.85
C ASN A 98 -19.71 11.48 -4.86
N LYS A 99 -20.26 11.73 -6.04
CA LYS A 99 -21.35 12.68 -6.25
C LYS A 99 -22.63 12.31 -5.48
N ASP A 100 -22.85 11.03 -5.17
CA ASP A 100 -24.08 10.56 -4.52
C ASP A 100 -23.95 10.51 -2.98
N ALA A 101 -22.78 10.87 -2.45
CA ALA A 101 -22.51 10.87 -1.02
C ALA A 101 -23.30 12.00 -0.33
N PRO A 102 -23.76 11.78 0.91
CA PRO A 102 -24.41 12.84 1.67
C PRO A 102 -23.48 14.05 1.80
N SER A 103 -24.06 15.25 1.71
CA SER A 103 -23.33 16.49 1.91
C SER A 103 -22.76 16.54 3.32
N SER A 104 -21.45 16.71 3.42
CA SER A 104 -20.73 16.97 4.67
C SER A 104 -20.87 18.41 5.13
N CYS A 105 -21.18 19.33 4.21
CA CYS A 105 -21.40 20.75 4.50
C CYS A 105 -22.24 21.35 3.36
N THR A 106 -23.34 22.02 3.70
CA THR A 106 -24.20 22.75 2.75
C THR A 106 -24.23 24.21 3.14
N ILE A 107 -23.99 25.09 2.17
CA ILE A 107 -23.84 26.53 2.39
C ILE A 107 -24.69 27.25 1.35
N GLU A 108 -25.49 28.22 1.79
CA GLU A 108 -26.11 29.19 0.89
C GLU A 108 -25.29 30.48 0.92
N ILE A 109 -24.76 30.85 -0.25
CA ILE A 109 -23.91 32.01 -0.46
C ILE A 109 -24.81 33.15 -0.94
N PRO A 110 -25.08 34.18 -0.12
CA PRO A 110 -25.88 35.32 -0.54
C PRO A 110 -25.10 36.14 -1.55
N LEU A 111 -25.66 36.35 -2.75
CA LEU A 111 -25.08 37.21 -3.78
C LEU A 111 -25.94 38.47 -3.95
N PRO A 112 -25.40 39.68 -3.66
CA PRO A 112 -26.07 40.94 -3.92
C PRO A 112 -26.12 41.23 -5.43
N ASN A 113 -26.95 42.16 -5.87
CA ASN A 113 -26.90 42.68 -7.25
C ASN A 113 -25.59 43.44 -7.49
N THR A 114 -24.75 42.96 -8.41
CA THR A 114 -23.49 43.64 -8.74
C THR A 114 -23.63 44.64 -9.89
N LYS A 115 -24.84 44.81 -10.45
CA LYS A 115 -25.11 45.63 -11.65
C LYS A 115 -24.25 45.23 -12.85
N ASN A 116 -23.94 43.93 -12.97
CA ASN A 116 -22.99 43.39 -13.96
C ASN A 116 -21.54 43.89 -13.81
N GLU A 117 -21.17 44.46 -12.67
CA GLU A 117 -19.76 44.68 -12.33
C GLU A 117 -19.20 43.43 -11.63
N TRP A 118 -17.92 43.17 -11.78
CA TRP A 118 -17.26 42.14 -11.00
C TRP A 118 -17.10 42.56 -9.54
N LYS A 119 -17.48 41.66 -8.63
CA LYS A 119 -17.23 41.79 -7.20
C LYS A 119 -16.56 40.53 -6.67
N THR A 120 -15.81 40.71 -5.60
CA THR A 120 -15.27 39.61 -4.79
C THR A 120 -16.16 39.42 -3.58
N LEU A 121 -16.49 38.18 -3.25
CA LEU A 121 -17.21 37.84 -2.03
C LEU A 121 -16.37 38.22 -0.80
N ASP A 122 -16.87 39.19 -0.03
CA ASP A 122 -16.22 39.75 1.15
C ASP A 122 -17.28 40.05 2.25
N PRO A 123 -17.14 39.52 3.49
CA PRO A 123 -16.08 38.61 3.92
C PRO A 123 -16.18 37.21 3.26
N PRO A 124 -15.05 36.52 3.07
CA PRO A 124 -15.04 35.11 2.65
C PRO A 124 -15.85 34.22 3.60
N ILE A 125 -16.56 33.23 3.05
CA ILE A 125 -17.47 32.38 3.82
C ILE A 125 -16.75 31.13 4.32
N LYS A 126 -16.88 30.79 5.61
CA LYS A 126 -16.30 29.56 6.16
C LYS A 126 -16.95 28.31 5.55
N VAL A 127 -16.12 27.39 5.08
CA VAL A 127 -16.50 26.09 4.50
C VAL A 127 -15.83 24.99 5.30
N GLY A 128 -16.63 24.12 5.92
CA GLY A 128 -16.14 22.90 6.55
C GLY A 128 -15.74 21.89 5.47
N VAL A 129 -14.47 21.49 5.44
CA VAL A 129 -13.98 20.47 4.52
C VAL A 129 -13.40 19.32 5.35
N PRO A 130 -14.02 18.13 5.36
CA PRO A 130 -13.53 17.00 6.14
C PRO A 130 -12.06 16.72 5.82
N LEU A 131 -11.27 16.43 6.86
CA LEU A 131 -9.81 16.38 6.80
C LEU A 131 -9.24 15.68 5.56
N GLY A 132 -8.19 16.32 5.01
CA GLY A 132 -7.46 15.89 3.82
C GLY A 132 -6.99 14.44 3.86
N GLY A 133 -7.03 13.82 2.69
CA GLY A 133 -6.82 12.40 2.45
C GLY A 133 -7.93 11.87 1.54
N PRO A 134 -7.70 10.80 0.77
CA PRO A 134 -8.76 10.17 0.01
C PRO A 134 -10.00 9.89 0.89
N PRO A 135 -11.20 9.92 0.29
CA PRO A 135 -11.43 10.05 -1.14
C PRO A 135 -11.42 11.53 -1.57
N ASP A 136 -11.52 11.80 -2.87
CA ASP A 136 -11.55 13.17 -3.38
C ASP A 136 -12.78 13.94 -2.87
N THR A 137 -12.70 15.27 -2.84
CA THR A 137 -13.79 16.14 -2.37
C THR A 137 -14.50 16.75 -3.55
N PHE A 138 -15.83 16.71 -3.53
CA PHE A 138 -16.68 17.23 -4.58
C PHE A 138 -17.35 18.51 -4.09
N LEU A 139 -17.20 19.59 -4.85
CA LEU A 139 -17.89 20.84 -4.62
C LEU A 139 -19.00 20.95 -5.65
N HIS A 140 -20.24 20.78 -5.20
CA HIS A 140 -21.44 20.88 -6.03
C HIS A 140 -22.07 22.26 -5.86
N PHE A 141 -22.28 22.97 -6.97
CA PHE A 141 -22.85 24.31 -6.99
C PHE A 141 -24.16 24.34 -7.77
N SER A 142 -25.21 24.91 -7.19
CA SER A 142 -26.55 25.02 -7.78
C SER A 142 -27.23 26.32 -7.37
N HIS A 143 -28.29 26.74 -8.08
CA HIS A 143 -29.10 27.88 -7.63
C HIS A 143 -29.88 27.51 -6.36
N ALA A 144 -29.81 28.32 -5.31
CA ALA A 144 -30.66 28.16 -4.13
C ALA A 144 -32.04 28.79 -4.36
N LYS A 145 -32.08 29.99 -4.95
CA LYS A 145 -33.30 30.70 -5.36
C LYS A 145 -33.07 31.32 -6.74
N PRO A 146 -33.61 30.74 -7.81
CA PRO A 146 -33.32 31.20 -9.15
C PRO A 146 -34.02 32.54 -9.49
N GLN A 147 -33.26 33.62 -9.71
CA GLN A 147 -33.75 34.96 -10.09
C GLN A 147 -32.80 35.64 -11.09
N GLY A 148 -33.26 36.65 -11.85
CA GLY A 148 -32.43 37.41 -12.79
C GLY A 148 -32.01 36.66 -14.07
N LYS A 149 -30.95 37.15 -14.75
CA LYS A 149 -30.39 36.50 -15.96
C LYS A 149 -29.43 35.35 -15.63
N GLY A 150 -29.01 35.21 -14.37
CA GLY A 150 -28.10 34.16 -13.92
C GLY A 150 -26.93 34.70 -13.09
N ILE A 151 -25.96 33.82 -12.84
CA ILE A 151 -24.73 34.17 -12.10
C ILE A 151 -23.54 33.96 -13.02
N LEU A 152 -22.73 34.99 -13.24
CA LEU A 152 -21.45 34.87 -13.92
C LEU A 152 -20.36 34.65 -12.87
N ILE A 153 -19.59 33.57 -13.01
CA ILE A 153 -18.57 33.16 -12.03
C ILE A 153 -17.22 33.11 -12.74
N ARG A 154 -16.19 33.77 -12.17
CA ARG A 154 -14.83 33.74 -12.72
C ARG A 154 -14.02 32.59 -12.14
N ASP A 155 -14.01 32.47 -10.83
CA ASP A 155 -13.29 31.44 -10.07
C ASP A 155 -13.73 31.40 -8.60
N PHE A 156 -13.16 30.42 -7.91
CA PHE A 156 -13.22 30.29 -6.46
C PHE A 156 -11.80 30.14 -5.91
N ASN A 157 -11.57 30.69 -4.73
CA ASN A 157 -10.40 30.41 -3.92
C ASN A 157 -10.84 29.75 -2.60
N LEU A 158 -10.28 28.60 -2.28
CA LEU A 158 -10.36 28.04 -0.93
C LEU A 158 -9.11 28.45 -0.16
N ILE A 159 -9.30 29.34 0.81
CA ILE A 159 -8.26 29.90 1.66
C ILE A 159 -8.21 29.08 2.94
N PRO A 160 -7.12 28.35 3.26
CA PRO A 160 -7.01 27.66 4.55
C PRO A 160 -7.17 28.65 5.70
N LEU A 161 -7.87 28.29 6.79
CA LEU A 161 -7.97 29.18 7.96
C LEU A 161 -6.59 29.62 8.47
N SER A 162 -5.62 28.73 8.43
CA SER A 162 -4.23 29.01 8.83
C SER A 162 -3.49 30.00 7.94
N ALA A 163 -4.01 30.37 6.77
CA ALA A 163 -3.38 31.30 5.84
C ALA A 163 -3.66 32.77 6.19
N ASP A 164 -4.68 33.04 7.01
CA ASP A 164 -5.25 34.39 7.24
C ASP A 164 -4.91 34.98 8.62
N GLU A 165 -4.06 34.29 9.41
CA GLU A 165 -3.72 34.69 10.78
C GLU A 165 -2.25 35.10 10.90
N SER A 166 -1.95 36.16 11.65
CA SER A 166 -0.59 36.68 11.89
C SER A 166 0.02 36.20 13.22
N GLY A 167 -0.34 34.99 13.68
CA GLY A 167 0.10 34.41 14.96
C GLY A 167 1.21 33.37 14.85
N GLU A 168 1.74 32.94 16.00
CA GLU A 168 2.66 31.79 16.08
C GLU A 168 2.00 30.54 15.46
N TYR A 169 2.76 29.76 14.69
CA TYR A 169 2.27 28.61 13.90
C TYR A 169 1.25 28.93 12.80
N SER A 170 1.00 30.20 12.46
CA SER A 170 0.32 30.54 11.21
C SER A 170 1.15 30.13 9.98
N THR A 171 0.50 30.07 8.82
CA THR A 171 1.22 29.75 7.56
C THR A 171 2.34 30.76 7.29
N SER A 172 2.12 32.04 7.56
CA SER A 172 3.13 33.09 7.38
C SER A 172 4.30 32.93 8.36
N TRP A 173 4.00 32.65 9.63
CA TRP A 173 5.01 32.41 10.66
C TRP A 173 5.87 31.19 10.36
N ILE A 174 5.25 30.06 9.98
CA ILE A 174 5.99 28.82 9.63
C ILE A 174 6.82 29.02 8.36
N ASN A 175 6.30 29.76 7.36
CA ASN A 175 7.09 30.10 6.18
C ASN A 175 8.34 30.89 6.56
N LYS A 176 8.20 31.94 7.39
CA LYS A 176 9.34 32.74 7.84
C LYS A 176 10.36 31.88 8.60
N TRP A 177 9.88 31.04 9.53
CA TRP A 177 10.74 30.09 10.24
C TRP A 177 11.49 29.16 9.29
N MET A 178 10.81 28.64 8.27
CA MET A 178 11.42 27.80 7.24
C MET A 178 12.46 28.58 6.43
N GLU A 179 12.16 29.80 5.98
CA GLU A 179 13.08 30.65 5.21
C GLU A 179 14.35 30.99 6.00
N ASP A 180 14.20 31.32 7.29
CA ASP A 180 15.32 31.59 8.21
C ASP A 180 16.21 30.34 8.36
N LEU A 181 15.61 29.17 8.59
CA LEU A 181 16.35 27.91 8.68
C LEU A 181 17.01 27.52 7.34
N GLN A 182 16.31 27.71 6.22
CA GLN A 182 16.88 27.44 4.89
C GLN A 182 18.10 28.31 4.63
N SER A 183 18.09 29.59 5.03
CA SER A 183 19.24 30.48 4.92
C SER A 183 20.45 29.94 5.71
N ASN A 184 20.23 29.49 6.95
CA ASN A 184 21.28 28.91 7.78
C ASN A 184 21.81 27.60 7.21
N VAL A 185 20.92 26.68 6.83
CA VAL A 185 21.28 25.37 6.26
C VAL A 185 21.99 25.52 4.92
N LYS A 186 21.59 26.45 4.05
CA LYS A 186 22.32 26.71 2.79
C LYS A 186 23.76 27.12 3.07
N LYS A 187 23.97 28.07 3.99
CA LYS A 187 25.32 28.51 4.37
C LYS A 187 26.13 27.40 5.04
N SER A 188 25.49 26.57 5.85
CA SER A 188 26.20 25.58 6.67
C SER A 188 26.35 24.22 6.03
N MET A 189 25.51 23.81 5.06
CA MET A 189 25.46 22.44 4.51
C MET A 189 25.69 22.34 3.01
N VAL A 190 25.51 23.41 2.25
CA VAL A 190 25.79 23.39 0.79
C VAL A 190 27.25 23.80 0.59
N PRO A 191 28.16 22.86 0.27
CA PRO A 191 29.56 23.21 0.05
C PRO A 191 29.71 23.98 -1.26
N PRO A 192 30.72 24.87 -1.39
CA PRO A 192 31.09 25.40 -2.68
C PRO A 192 31.58 24.26 -3.57
N LEU A 193 31.12 24.24 -4.82
CA LEU A 193 31.50 23.23 -5.80
C LEU A 193 32.33 23.89 -6.91
N ASP A 194 33.21 23.10 -7.54
CA ASP A 194 34.01 23.57 -8.67
C ASP A 194 33.10 23.85 -9.88
N ALA A 195 33.12 25.09 -10.37
CA ALA A 195 32.25 25.54 -11.45
C ALA A 195 32.49 24.78 -12.77
N THR A 196 33.72 24.32 -13.02
CA THR A 196 34.05 23.52 -14.21
C THR A 196 33.43 22.13 -14.11
N GLY A 197 33.56 21.48 -12.94
CA GLY A 197 32.94 20.20 -12.61
C GLY A 197 31.41 20.26 -12.67
N GLU A 198 30.80 21.31 -12.11
CA GLU A 198 29.35 21.52 -12.20
C GLU A 198 28.87 21.60 -13.65
N LYS A 199 29.56 22.42 -14.48
CA LYS A 199 29.21 22.59 -15.89
C LYS A 199 29.36 21.28 -16.66
N SER A 200 30.43 20.53 -16.40
CA SER A 200 30.66 19.21 -17.00
C SER A 200 29.55 18.23 -16.61
N PHE A 201 29.20 18.16 -15.33
CA PHE A 201 28.12 17.30 -14.85
C PHE A 201 26.79 17.63 -15.52
N ARG A 202 26.38 18.90 -15.55
CA ARG A 202 25.11 19.33 -16.16
C ARG A 202 25.04 18.99 -17.65
N GLN A 203 26.17 19.06 -18.38
CA GLN A 203 26.23 18.67 -19.79
C GLN A 203 25.93 17.18 -19.99
N HIS A 204 26.54 16.30 -19.20
CA HIS A 204 26.26 14.86 -19.29
C HIS A 204 24.86 14.52 -18.76
N ALA A 205 24.41 15.18 -17.70
CA ALA A 205 23.07 14.99 -17.14
C ALA A 205 21.97 15.35 -18.15
N LYS A 206 22.15 16.41 -18.96
CA LYS A 206 21.24 16.76 -20.05
C LYS A 206 21.13 15.66 -21.10
N ARG A 207 22.26 15.08 -21.52
CA ARG A 207 22.28 13.93 -22.46
C ARG A 207 21.58 12.71 -21.86
N SER A 208 21.78 12.45 -20.57
CA SER A 208 21.11 11.36 -19.86
C SER A 208 19.60 11.55 -19.81
N LEU A 209 19.14 12.77 -19.54
CA LEU A 209 17.72 13.11 -19.56
C LEU A 209 17.10 12.93 -20.96
N GLU A 210 17.81 13.32 -22.02
CA GLU A 210 17.39 13.10 -23.40
C GLU A 210 17.30 11.59 -23.72
N ALA A 211 18.29 10.79 -23.33
CA ALA A 211 18.26 9.34 -23.49
C ALA A 211 17.11 8.70 -22.70
N HIS A 212 16.81 9.18 -21.48
CA HIS A 212 15.69 8.71 -20.68
C HIS A 212 14.35 8.97 -21.38
N LYS A 213 14.14 10.18 -21.89
CA LYS A 213 12.93 10.52 -22.68
C LYS A 213 12.77 9.64 -23.92
N LYS A 214 13.87 9.30 -24.61
CA LYS A 214 13.82 8.34 -25.74
C LYS A 214 13.32 6.97 -25.29
N VAL A 215 13.78 6.46 -24.15
CA VAL A 215 13.32 5.16 -23.59
C VAL A 215 11.82 5.19 -23.29
N GLU A 216 11.32 6.29 -22.71
CA GLU A 216 9.89 6.45 -22.42
C GLU A 216 9.04 6.50 -23.68
N GLN A 217 9.53 7.16 -24.73
CA GLN A 217 8.83 7.33 -26.01
C GLN A 217 8.89 6.09 -26.92
N THR A 218 9.80 5.15 -26.64
CA THR A 218 9.97 3.95 -27.46
C THR A 218 9.05 2.83 -27.01
N ASN A 219 8.20 2.36 -27.92
CA ASN A 219 7.22 1.30 -27.68
C ASN A 219 7.69 -0.08 -28.13
N GLU A 220 8.54 -0.17 -29.15
CA GLU A 220 9.07 -1.43 -29.67
C GLU A 220 10.14 -1.99 -28.71
N GLU A 221 10.00 -3.26 -28.32
CA GLU A 221 10.79 -3.86 -27.24
C GLU A 221 12.30 -3.92 -27.55
N GLU A 222 12.68 -4.31 -28.78
CA GLU A 222 14.09 -4.36 -29.18
C GLU A 222 14.73 -2.97 -29.27
N ALA A 223 14.02 -1.99 -29.84
CA ALA A 223 14.48 -0.61 -29.91
C ALA A 223 14.60 -0.01 -28.50
N LYS A 224 13.64 -0.28 -27.62
CA LYS A 224 13.64 0.18 -26.24
C LYS A 224 14.84 -0.38 -25.47
N LYS A 225 15.19 -1.65 -25.68
CA LYS A 225 16.39 -2.25 -25.08
C LYS A 225 17.67 -1.53 -25.52
N LYS A 226 17.81 -1.20 -26.81
CA LYS A 226 18.96 -0.42 -27.32
C LYS A 226 19.03 0.98 -26.68
N CYS A 227 17.89 1.68 -26.58
CA CYS A 227 17.82 2.98 -25.90
C CYS A 227 18.18 2.88 -24.41
N GLN A 228 17.80 1.79 -23.74
CA GLN A 228 18.17 1.55 -22.35
C GLN A 228 19.68 1.29 -22.19
N ASP A 229 20.32 0.62 -23.15
CA ASP A 229 21.77 0.41 -23.14
C ASP A 229 22.53 1.74 -23.37
N GLU A 230 22.04 2.60 -24.29
CA GLU A 230 22.52 3.98 -24.47
C GLU A 230 22.40 4.80 -23.18
N LEU A 231 21.21 4.79 -22.55
CA LEU A 231 20.96 5.46 -21.27
C LEU A 231 21.97 5.02 -20.19
N PHE A 232 22.24 3.71 -20.10
CA PHE A 232 23.22 3.20 -19.15
C PHE A 232 24.65 3.69 -19.43
N GLY A 233 25.01 3.84 -20.71
CA GLY A 233 26.24 4.51 -21.12
C GLY A 233 26.33 5.93 -20.56
N THR A 234 25.25 6.72 -20.70
CA THR A 234 25.21 8.10 -20.18
C THR A 234 25.31 8.18 -18.65
N HIS A 235 24.79 7.19 -17.92
CA HIS A 235 24.93 7.13 -16.45
C HIS A 235 26.40 7.03 -16.03
N LYS A 236 27.22 6.23 -16.74
CA LYS A 236 28.66 6.10 -16.46
C LYS A 236 29.39 7.42 -16.68
N GLU A 237 29.03 8.16 -17.73
CA GLU A 237 29.61 9.49 -17.98
C GLU A 237 29.23 10.48 -16.88
N CYS A 238 27.95 10.49 -16.46
CA CYS A 238 27.49 11.32 -15.35
C CYS A 238 28.23 11.00 -14.05
N LEU A 239 28.44 9.71 -13.76
CA LEU A 239 29.23 9.28 -12.60
C LEU A 239 30.67 9.80 -12.67
N LYS A 240 31.33 9.64 -13.83
CA LYS A 240 32.70 10.15 -14.01
C LYS A 240 32.79 11.67 -13.80
N ALA A 241 31.82 12.43 -14.30
CA ALA A 241 31.78 13.88 -14.13
C ALA A 241 31.44 14.31 -12.69
N ALA A 242 30.64 13.51 -11.96
CA ALA A 242 30.24 13.82 -10.59
C ALA A 242 31.28 13.41 -9.53
N LEU A 243 32.14 12.43 -9.80
CA LEU A 243 33.11 11.90 -8.83
C LEU A 243 33.98 12.99 -8.18
N PRO A 244 34.60 13.93 -8.92
CA PRO A 244 35.38 15.00 -8.31
C PRO A 244 34.56 15.92 -7.39
N LEU A 245 33.28 16.16 -7.73
CA LEU A 245 32.38 16.96 -6.90
C LEU A 245 32.05 16.22 -5.58
N PHE A 246 31.84 14.90 -5.66
CA PHE A 246 31.61 14.09 -4.47
C PHE A 246 32.82 14.06 -3.56
N GLU A 247 33.98 13.66 -4.09
CA GLU A 247 35.19 13.43 -3.28
C GLU A 247 35.79 14.74 -2.77
N GLY A 248 35.75 15.81 -3.57
CA GLY A 248 36.34 17.09 -3.23
C GLY A 248 35.53 17.94 -2.25
N ALA A 249 34.20 17.80 -2.23
CA ALA A 249 33.34 18.73 -1.50
C ALA A 249 32.13 18.08 -0.81
N ILE A 250 31.34 17.25 -1.52
CA ILE A 250 30.06 16.77 -1.00
C ILE A 250 30.24 15.71 0.09
N ASP A 251 31.01 14.65 -0.16
CA ASP A 251 31.22 13.56 0.80
C ASP A 251 31.87 14.05 2.10
N PRO A 252 32.96 14.86 2.07
CA PRO A 252 33.52 15.45 3.29
C PRO A 252 32.49 16.28 4.05
N LYS A 253 31.64 17.02 3.32
CA LYS A 253 30.64 17.88 3.95
C LYS A 253 29.54 17.07 4.62
N LEU A 254 29.00 16.04 3.96
CA LEU A 254 28.02 15.15 4.56
C LEU A 254 28.59 14.39 5.76
N ALA A 255 29.84 13.93 5.67
CA ALA A 255 30.54 13.24 6.76
C ALA A 255 30.78 14.14 7.98
N SER A 256 30.88 15.47 7.80
CA SER A 256 31.04 16.42 8.89
C SER A 256 29.80 16.56 9.79
N VAL A 257 28.64 16.09 9.34
CA VAL A 257 27.40 16.12 10.12
C VAL A 257 27.30 14.86 10.99
N ASP A 258 27.49 15.02 12.29
CA ASP A 258 27.37 13.91 13.23
C ASP A 258 25.94 13.74 13.75
N PHE A 259 25.30 12.63 13.37
CA PHE A 259 23.98 12.23 13.86
C PHE A 259 24.05 11.23 15.03
N SER A 260 25.20 11.14 15.72
CA SER A 260 25.32 10.39 16.97
C SER A 260 24.33 10.91 18.01
N LYS A 261 23.93 10.01 18.93
CA LYS A 261 22.89 10.32 19.93
C LYS A 261 23.23 11.55 20.78
N ASP A 262 24.49 11.72 21.14
CA ASP A 262 24.94 12.87 21.95
C ASP A 262 24.84 14.19 21.17
N ASN A 263 25.17 14.16 19.88
CA ASN A 263 25.03 15.33 19.00
C ASN A 263 23.58 15.64 18.67
N LEU A 264 22.72 14.66 18.45
CA LEU A 264 21.29 14.90 18.22
C LEU A 264 20.66 15.76 19.34
N ASN A 265 21.07 15.54 20.59
CA ASN A 265 20.48 16.25 21.73
C ASN A 265 21.12 17.63 22.00
N ASN A 266 22.38 17.84 21.60
CA ASN A 266 23.14 19.03 22.01
C ASN A 266 23.59 19.92 20.84
N ASN A 267 23.47 19.47 19.60
CA ASN A 267 23.94 20.19 18.42
C ASN A 267 22.83 21.01 17.76
N LYS A 268 22.89 22.32 17.95
CA LYS A 268 21.93 23.27 17.38
C LYS A 268 21.85 23.18 15.85
N ALA A 269 22.97 23.03 15.15
CA ALA A 269 22.98 22.96 13.68
C ALA A 269 22.30 21.70 13.15
N VAL A 270 22.49 20.56 13.82
CA VAL A 270 21.80 19.30 13.48
C VAL A 270 20.29 19.43 13.71
N LYS A 271 19.88 20.03 14.83
CA LYS A 271 18.46 20.31 15.10
C LYS A 271 17.84 21.21 14.03
N GLU A 272 18.49 22.33 13.69
CA GLU A 272 18.05 23.27 12.66
C GLU A 272 17.94 22.61 11.27
N LEU A 273 18.90 21.74 10.91
CA LEU A 273 18.85 20.96 9.67
C LEU A 273 17.60 20.07 9.62
N LEU A 274 17.35 19.28 10.67
CA LEU A 274 16.21 18.36 10.71
C LEU A 274 14.87 19.11 10.72
N GLN A 275 14.79 20.23 11.45
CA GLN A 275 13.61 21.12 11.41
C GLN A 275 13.39 21.67 10.01
N CYS A 276 14.45 22.17 9.34
CA CYS A 276 14.37 22.69 7.98
C CYS A 276 13.83 21.64 7.00
N ILE A 277 14.31 20.40 7.12
CA ILE A 277 13.84 19.27 6.31
C ILE A 277 12.36 19.00 6.56
N ILE A 278 11.92 18.94 7.82
CA ILE A 278 10.51 18.71 8.18
C ILE A 278 9.62 19.83 7.67
N LEU A 279 10.01 21.10 7.81
CA LEU A 279 9.23 22.23 7.32
C LEU A 279 9.11 22.20 5.79
N THR A 280 10.19 21.82 5.10
CA THR A 280 10.20 21.69 3.64
C THR A 280 9.34 20.52 3.17
N HIS A 281 9.44 19.37 3.83
CA HIS A 281 8.66 18.17 3.49
C HIS A 281 7.17 18.33 3.86
N GLY A 282 6.92 18.82 5.07
CA GLY A 282 5.59 19.02 5.63
C GLY A 282 4.84 20.17 4.98
N THR A 283 5.55 21.13 4.39
CA THR A 283 5.04 22.41 3.86
C THR A 283 4.40 23.29 4.95
N PRO A 284 4.66 24.60 4.95
CA PRO A 284 4.07 25.52 5.93
C PRO A 284 2.54 25.46 6.03
N PRO A 285 1.76 25.38 4.93
CA PRO A 285 0.30 25.33 5.03
C PRO A 285 -0.24 24.09 5.76
N LYS A 286 0.33 22.89 5.55
CA LYS A 286 -0.16 21.67 6.23
C LYS A 286 0.16 21.67 7.72
N LEU A 287 1.35 22.14 8.09
CA LEU A 287 1.76 22.23 9.49
C LEU A 287 0.93 23.28 10.24
N ALA A 288 0.70 24.43 9.62
CA ALA A 288 -0.15 25.48 10.18
C ALA A 288 -1.61 25.01 10.28
N GLY A 289 -2.13 24.32 9.27
CA GLY A 289 -3.48 23.74 9.29
C GLY A 289 -3.67 22.70 10.41
N TYR A 290 -2.62 21.94 10.76
CA TYR A 290 -2.63 21.05 11.92
C TYR A 290 -2.63 21.82 13.24
N ALA A 291 -1.73 22.81 13.38
CA ALA A 291 -1.63 23.66 14.55
C ALA A 291 -2.90 24.47 14.82
N ALA A 292 -3.62 24.89 13.79
CA ALA A 292 -4.87 25.65 13.91
C ALA A 292 -6.04 24.85 14.54
N LYS A 293 -5.90 23.54 14.72
CA LYS A 293 -6.95 22.70 15.34
C LYS A 293 -7.13 22.92 16.83
N GLY A 294 -6.11 23.45 17.52
CA GLY A 294 -6.16 23.70 18.96
C GLY A 294 -4.81 23.53 19.64
N ASP A 295 -4.75 23.89 20.92
CA ASP A 295 -3.51 23.95 21.69
C ASP A 295 -2.86 22.57 21.87
N THR A 296 -3.65 21.49 21.93
CA THR A 296 -3.12 20.12 21.94
C THR A 296 -2.31 19.80 20.69
N GLN A 297 -2.80 20.17 19.50
CA GLN A 297 -2.11 19.94 18.24
C GLN A 297 -0.87 20.83 18.11
N ARG A 298 -0.96 22.11 18.51
CA ARG A 298 0.19 23.02 18.58
C ARG A 298 1.29 22.44 19.47
N LYS A 299 0.93 22.05 20.69
CA LYS A 299 1.87 21.43 21.65
C LYS A 299 2.50 20.17 21.08
N ARG A 300 1.73 19.29 20.45
CA ARG A 300 2.28 18.06 19.87
C ARG A 300 3.25 18.34 18.72
N LEU A 301 2.95 19.33 17.86
CA LEU A 301 3.88 19.77 16.81
C LEU A 301 5.16 20.35 17.43
N GLN A 302 5.03 21.21 18.44
CA GLN A 302 6.16 21.81 19.15
C GLN A 302 7.04 20.74 19.82
N ASP A 303 6.44 19.81 20.56
CA ASP A 303 7.14 18.71 21.24
C ASP A 303 7.90 17.84 20.21
N PHE A 304 7.30 17.56 19.03
CA PHE A 304 7.98 16.87 17.94
C PHE A 304 9.15 17.68 17.36
N MET A 305 8.95 18.96 17.05
CA MET A 305 9.99 19.84 16.51
C MET A 305 11.13 20.10 17.51
N ASN A 306 10.94 19.77 18.79
CA ASN A 306 11.95 19.82 19.83
C ASN A 306 12.61 18.47 20.14
N ASN A 307 12.10 17.37 19.60
CA ASN A 307 12.65 16.03 19.81
C ASN A 307 13.53 15.61 18.63
N THR A 308 14.81 15.97 18.69
CA THR A 308 15.76 15.72 17.59
C THR A 308 15.95 14.23 17.28
N GLU A 309 15.94 13.36 18.29
CA GLU A 309 16.03 11.91 18.08
C GLU A 309 14.84 11.38 17.27
N LEU A 310 13.63 11.81 17.62
CA LEU A 310 12.42 11.41 16.89
C LEU A 310 12.39 12.01 15.48
N MET A 311 12.77 13.28 15.31
CA MET A 311 12.89 13.91 13.99
C MET A 311 13.86 13.14 13.08
N HIS A 312 15.05 12.82 13.60
CA HIS A 312 16.05 12.06 12.87
C HIS A 312 15.52 10.68 12.48
N ARG A 313 14.98 9.91 13.43
CA ARG A 313 14.42 8.58 13.17
C ARG A 313 13.31 8.61 12.12
N VAL A 314 12.43 9.61 12.14
CA VAL A 314 11.37 9.79 11.13
C VAL A 314 11.98 10.06 9.75
N LEU A 315 12.98 10.92 9.64
CA LEU A 315 13.59 11.33 8.37
C LEU A 315 14.49 10.25 7.75
N VAL A 316 15.22 9.48 8.57
CA VAL A 316 16.03 8.33 8.12
C VAL A 316 15.19 7.30 7.34
N HIS A 317 13.92 7.20 7.69
CA HIS A 317 12.94 6.30 7.06
C HIS A 317 11.97 7.02 6.11
N GLY A 318 12.36 8.19 5.60
CA GLY A 318 11.68 8.92 4.51
C GLY A 318 10.55 9.85 4.94
N GLY A 319 10.29 9.97 6.24
CA GLY A 319 9.22 10.81 6.77
C GLY A 319 7.79 10.31 6.49
N PRO A 320 6.77 11.01 7.04
CA PRO A 320 5.37 10.68 6.81
C PRO A 320 4.99 10.78 5.34
N ARG A 321 4.24 9.79 4.84
CA ARG A 321 3.78 9.76 3.45
C ARG A 321 3.06 11.05 3.09
N GLY A 322 3.45 11.65 1.96
CA GLY A 322 2.91 12.92 1.48
C GLY A 322 3.22 14.13 2.36
N GLY A 323 4.21 14.06 3.26
CA GLY A 323 4.52 15.16 4.18
C GLY A 323 3.40 15.45 5.18
N ASN A 324 2.50 14.51 5.44
CA ASN A 324 1.33 14.74 6.29
C ASN A 324 1.65 14.57 7.79
N TYR A 325 2.56 15.39 8.31
CA TYR A 325 3.04 15.32 9.70
C TYR A 325 1.92 15.42 10.74
N GLY A 326 0.89 16.24 10.52
CA GLY A 326 -0.24 16.34 11.45
C GLY A 326 -0.95 14.99 11.67
N ARG A 327 -1.26 14.27 10.59
CA ARG A 327 -1.90 12.94 10.68
C ARG A 327 -0.97 11.88 11.25
N PHE A 328 0.32 11.94 10.91
CA PHE A 328 1.34 11.11 11.55
C PHE A 328 1.36 11.32 13.07
N LEU A 329 1.40 12.56 13.55
CA LEU A 329 1.48 12.87 14.97
C LEU A 329 0.24 12.42 15.75
N GLU A 330 -0.96 12.57 15.18
CA GLU A 330 -2.20 12.03 15.77
C GLU A 330 -2.14 10.51 15.87
N THR A 331 -1.89 9.84 14.74
CA THR A 331 -1.86 8.37 14.67
C THR A 331 -0.79 7.79 15.58
N TYR A 332 0.40 8.40 15.61
CA TYR A 332 1.51 7.96 16.45
C TYR A 332 1.16 8.09 17.94
N ALA A 333 0.56 9.21 18.36
CA ALA A 333 0.13 9.39 19.74
C ALA A 333 -0.95 8.37 20.15
N GLU A 334 -1.92 8.09 19.28
CA GLU A 334 -2.98 7.09 19.53
C GLU A 334 -2.42 5.66 19.64
N ILE A 335 -1.44 5.30 18.80
CA ILE A 335 -0.78 4.00 18.87
C ILE A 335 0.05 3.90 20.14
N GLU A 336 0.90 4.89 20.46
CA GLU A 336 1.76 4.84 21.64
C GLU A 336 0.96 4.76 22.96
N ALA A 337 -0.28 5.28 22.98
CA ALA A 337 -1.18 5.14 24.12
C ALA A 337 -1.70 3.70 24.34
N LYS A 338 -1.74 2.87 23.30
CA LYS A 338 -2.29 1.50 23.34
C LYS A 338 -1.23 0.40 23.22
N ARG A 339 -0.09 0.73 22.63
CA ARG A 339 0.97 -0.20 22.25
C ARG A 339 1.51 -0.99 23.43
N ASN A 340 1.72 -2.29 23.20
CA ASN A 340 2.49 -3.14 24.09
C ASN A 340 3.96 -2.70 24.13
N LYS A 341 4.54 -2.60 25.34
CA LYS A 341 5.93 -2.12 25.54
C LYS A 341 6.96 -3.24 25.75
N THR A 342 6.55 -4.51 25.61
CA THR A 342 7.40 -5.67 25.95
C THR A 342 8.35 -6.10 24.83
N LYS A 343 8.14 -5.69 23.57
CA LYS A 343 8.93 -6.14 22.42
C LYS A 343 9.60 -5.00 21.68
N SER A 344 10.82 -5.26 21.22
CA SER A 344 11.69 -4.26 20.55
C SER A 344 11.19 -3.84 19.17
N VAL A 345 10.39 -4.69 18.51
CA VAL A 345 9.78 -4.40 17.20
C VAL A 345 8.65 -3.38 17.27
N PHE A 346 7.92 -3.31 18.39
CA PHE A 346 6.71 -2.50 18.51
C PHE A 346 6.93 -0.98 18.33
N PRO A 347 7.98 -0.35 18.88
CA PRO A 347 8.32 1.05 18.56
C PRO A 347 8.61 1.28 17.07
N LYS A 348 9.22 0.32 16.38
CA LYS A 348 9.48 0.42 14.93
C LYS A 348 8.19 0.30 14.14
N LEU A 349 7.32 -0.64 14.54
CA LEU A 349 6.02 -0.87 13.92
C LEU A 349 5.09 0.34 14.08
N SER A 350 5.10 0.99 15.24
CA SER A 350 4.26 2.18 15.49
C SER A 350 4.64 3.35 14.58
N LEU A 351 5.94 3.63 14.44
CA LEU A 351 6.46 4.62 13.51
C LEU A 351 6.15 4.25 12.05
N ALA A 352 6.34 3.00 11.66
CA ALA A 352 6.07 2.54 10.29
C ALA A 352 4.60 2.74 9.91
N VAL A 353 3.67 2.33 10.78
CA VAL A 353 2.23 2.51 10.57
C VAL A 353 1.88 4.00 10.55
N ALA A 354 2.29 4.78 11.55
CA ALA A 354 1.93 6.18 11.64
C ALA A 354 2.44 7.01 10.44
N MET A 355 3.66 6.73 9.95
CA MET A 355 4.22 7.43 8.79
C MET A 355 3.55 7.01 7.49
N GLU A 356 3.32 5.71 7.29
CA GLU A 356 2.76 5.22 6.03
C GLU A 356 1.29 5.59 5.86
N PHE A 357 0.52 5.51 6.95
CA PHE A 357 -0.90 5.88 7.00
C PHE A 357 -1.13 7.37 7.22
N ALA A 358 -0.07 8.19 7.22
CA ALA A 358 -0.19 9.65 7.13
C ALA A 358 -0.92 10.09 5.85
N THR A 359 -0.95 9.22 4.83
CA THR A 359 -1.92 9.28 3.74
C THR A 359 -2.87 8.08 3.86
N PRO A 360 -4.19 8.27 3.93
CA PRO A 360 -5.11 7.15 4.07
C PRO A 360 -5.02 6.15 2.91
N ILE A 361 -5.05 4.87 3.23
CA ILE A 361 -5.05 3.77 2.27
C ILE A 361 -6.49 3.28 2.10
N GLN A 362 -7.01 3.37 0.88
CA GLN A 362 -8.35 2.88 0.58
C GLN A 362 -8.36 1.35 0.60
N ALA A 363 -9.39 0.76 1.21
CA ALA A 363 -9.61 -0.67 1.18
C ALA A 363 -9.90 -1.15 -0.25
N PHE A 364 -9.36 -2.32 -0.58
CA PHE A 364 -9.49 -2.94 -1.90
C PHE A 364 -10.96 -3.04 -2.33
N ASP A 365 -11.26 -2.54 -3.53
CA ASP A 365 -12.59 -2.48 -4.16
C ASP A 365 -13.71 -1.87 -3.30
N ARG A 366 -13.34 -1.05 -2.29
CA ARG A 366 -14.30 -0.36 -1.41
C ARG A 366 -14.07 1.14 -1.48
N LYS A 367 -14.86 1.80 -2.33
CA LYS A 367 -14.80 3.24 -2.51
C LYS A 367 -15.10 3.96 -1.19
N ASN A 368 -14.27 4.94 -0.83
CA ASN A 368 -14.42 5.76 0.38
C ASN A 368 -14.31 5.00 1.72
N VAL A 369 -13.84 3.74 1.71
CA VAL A 369 -13.56 2.99 2.94
C VAL A 369 -12.05 2.92 3.11
N PHE A 370 -11.54 3.35 4.26
CA PHE A 370 -10.11 3.41 4.54
C PHE A 370 -9.73 2.43 5.62
N ILE A 371 -8.53 1.89 5.50
CA ILE A 371 -7.93 1.07 6.54
C ILE A 371 -7.60 1.96 7.74
N ASP A 372 -8.08 1.57 8.92
CA ASP A 372 -7.80 2.26 10.19
C ASP A 372 -6.35 1.97 10.62
N PRO A 373 -5.51 3.00 10.82
CA PRO A 373 -4.11 2.79 11.15
C PRO A 373 -3.88 2.21 12.55
N VAL A 374 -4.69 2.57 13.54
CA VAL A 374 -4.54 2.07 14.90
C VAL A 374 -4.92 0.59 14.96
N GLN A 375 -6.01 0.20 14.31
CA GLN A 375 -6.39 -1.21 14.18
C GLN A 375 -5.37 -2.00 13.36
N ARG A 376 -4.83 -1.42 12.28
CA ARG A 376 -3.75 -2.02 11.50
C ARG A 376 -2.52 -2.30 12.36
N TYR A 377 -2.12 -1.36 13.22
CA TYR A 377 -1.03 -1.56 14.18
C TYR A 377 -1.34 -2.75 15.12
N LEU A 378 -2.51 -2.73 15.77
CA LEU A 378 -2.93 -3.76 16.73
C LEU A 378 -3.03 -5.14 16.07
N HIS A 379 -3.45 -5.21 14.80
CA HIS A 379 -3.52 -6.44 14.02
C HIS A 379 -2.14 -7.09 13.83
N TYR A 380 -1.11 -6.30 13.46
CA TYR A 380 0.25 -6.83 13.34
C TYR A 380 0.91 -7.09 14.70
N GLU A 381 0.63 -6.28 15.73
CA GLU A 381 1.08 -6.53 17.10
C GLU A 381 0.55 -7.88 17.60
N LYS A 382 -0.76 -8.13 17.45
CA LYS A 382 -1.40 -9.40 17.80
C LYS A 382 -0.81 -10.55 16.99
N ALA A 383 -0.69 -10.40 15.67
CA ALA A 383 -0.13 -11.44 14.80
C ALA A 383 1.32 -11.80 15.17
N TYR A 384 2.13 -10.83 15.61
CA TYR A 384 3.48 -11.10 16.10
C TYR A 384 3.44 -11.94 17.39
N LEU A 385 2.62 -11.54 18.37
CA LEU A 385 2.48 -12.25 19.65
C LEU A 385 1.91 -13.66 19.48
N ASP A 386 1.00 -13.84 18.53
CA ASP A 386 0.41 -15.14 18.15
C ASP A 386 1.35 -16.00 17.28
N ARG A 387 2.61 -15.58 17.11
CA ARG A 387 3.63 -16.30 16.32
C ARG A 387 3.18 -16.51 14.88
N GLU A 388 2.55 -15.51 14.27
CA GLU A 388 1.97 -15.59 12.91
C GLU A 388 2.82 -14.94 11.81
N LEU A 389 3.78 -14.09 12.17
CA LEU A 389 4.54 -13.29 11.21
C LEU A 389 5.85 -13.98 10.78
N GLU A 390 6.38 -13.56 9.63
CA GLU A 390 7.62 -14.03 9.03
C GLU A 390 8.78 -13.95 10.02
N PRO A 391 9.67 -14.97 10.06
CA PRO A 391 10.84 -14.97 10.93
C PRO A 391 11.70 -13.70 10.97
N MET A 392 11.77 -12.97 9.86
CA MET A 392 12.55 -11.73 9.77
C MET A 392 11.82 -10.49 10.26
N PHE A 393 10.56 -10.58 10.71
CA PHE A 393 9.71 -9.44 11.04
C PHE A 393 10.35 -8.46 12.03
N GLU A 394 10.91 -8.96 13.12
CA GLU A 394 11.58 -8.13 14.13
C GLU A 394 12.88 -7.50 13.64
N SER A 395 13.54 -8.11 12.64
CA SER A 395 14.77 -7.57 12.06
C SER A 395 14.52 -6.42 11.09
N PHE A 396 13.28 -6.24 10.62
CA PHE A 396 12.98 -5.22 9.63
C PHE A 396 13.21 -3.82 10.20
N SER A 397 13.75 -2.94 9.37
CA SER A 397 13.81 -1.53 9.69
C SER A 397 12.43 -0.89 9.58
N ILE A 398 12.27 0.33 10.11
CA ILE A 398 11.00 1.05 10.00
C ILE A 398 10.63 1.25 8.52
N TRP A 399 11.61 1.54 7.66
CA TRP A 399 11.41 1.69 6.22
C TRP A 399 10.87 0.41 5.58
N GLU A 400 11.43 -0.76 5.92
CA GLU A 400 10.94 -2.05 5.43
C GLU A 400 9.54 -2.37 5.97
N LEU A 401 9.27 -2.09 7.26
CA LEU A 401 7.97 -2.33 7.88
C LEU A 401 6.86 -1.50 7.23
N ARG A 402 7.14 -0.28 6.73
CA ARG A 402 6.14 0.52 5.98
C ARG A 402 5.59 -0.25 4.77
N MET A 403 6.46 -1.00 4.08
CA MET A 403 6.09 -1.84 2.93
C MET A 403 5.46 -3.18 3.30
N ALA A 404 5.52 -3.58 4.56
CA ALA A 404 4.75 -4.72 5.07
C ALA A 404 3.31 -4.30 5.43
N VAL A 405 3.15 -3.16 6.11
CA VAL A 405 1.85 -2.76 6.69
C VAL A 405 0.91 -2.06 5.71
N ASN A 406 1.41 -1.56 4.57
CA ASN A 406 0.63 -0.81 3.57
C ASN A 406 -0.24 -1.69 2.65
N SER A 407 -0.89 -2.73 3.19
CA SER A 407 -1.89 -3.49 2.45
C SER A 407 -3.23 -2.76 2.44
N ASP A 408 -3.85 -2.69 1.27
CA ASP A 408 -5.23 -2.28 1.02
C ASP A 408 -6.26 -3.39 1.36
N ALA A 409 -5.81 -4.59 1.72
CA ALA A 409 -6.69 -5.62 2.24
C ALA A 409 -7.16 -5.26 3.66
N PRO A 410 -8.45 -5.46 4.00
CA PRO A 410 -8.93 -5.42 5.37
C PRO A 410 -8.19 -6.41 6.28
N ASP A 411 -8.05 -6.07 7.57
CA ASP A 411 -7.31 -6.87 8.55
C ASP A 411 -7.84 -8.30 8.68
N GLU A 412 -9.17 -8.47 8.60
CA GLU A 412 -9.82 -9.78 8.59
C GLU A 412 -9.32 -10.67 7.44
N GLN A 413 -9.09 -10.10 6.25
CA GLN A 413 -8.57 -10.86 5.11
C GLN A 413 -7.10 -11.24 5.31
N LEU A 414 -6.29 -10.35 5.88
CA LEU A 414 -4.89 -10.67 6.22
C LEU A 414 -4.81 -11.80 7.26
N ALA A 415 -5.66 -11.75 8.31
CA ALA A 415 -5.74 -12.81 9.31
C ALA A 415 -6.23 -14.13 8.69
N TRP A 416 -7.25 -14.06 7.85
CA TRP A 416 -7.76 -15.20 7.08
C TRP A 416 -6.67 -15.85 6.23
N CYS A 417 -5.85 -15.06 5.53
CA CYS A 417 -4.77 -15.60 4.68
C CYS A 417 -3.73 -16.38 5.51
N ARG A 418 -3.35 -15.85 6.67
CA ARG A 418 -2.40 -16.54 7.57
C ARG A 418 -2.94 -17.88 8.07
N ARG A 419 -4.18 -17.89 8.58
CA ARG A 419 -4.84 -19.12 9.04
C ARG A 419 -5.03 -20.12 7.90
N THR A 420 -5.53 -19.64 6.76
CA THR A 420 -5.76 -20.46 5.56
C THR A 420 -4.50 -21.15 5.10
N ILE A 421 -3.39 -20.43 4.92
CA ILE A 421 -2.13 -21.05 4.47
C ILE A 421 -1.67 -22.13 5.46
N ARG A 422 -1.79 -21.89 6.76
CA ARG A 422 -1.40 -22.85 7.82
C ARG A 422 -2.28 -24.09 7.87
N ASN A 423 -3.57 -23.94 7.61
CA ASN A 423 -4.53 -25.04 7.62
C ASN A 423 -4.51 -25.84 6.32
N TYR A 424 -4.42 -25.16 5.18
CA TYR A 424 -4.58 -25.75 3.85
C TYR A 424 -3.28 -26.33 3.28
N ASN A 425 -2.22 -25.52 3.26
CA ASN A 425 -0.93 -25.91 2.70
C ASN A 425 0.22 -25.35 3.55
N PRO A 426 0.49 -25.97 4.72
CA PRO A 426 1.46 -25.45 5.68
C PRO A 426 2.89 -25.38 5.13
N ASN A 427 3.19 -26.15 4.07
CA ASN A 427 4.48 -26.06 3.39
C ASN A 427 4.75 -24.66 2.83
N ILE A 428 3.73 -23.90 2.41
CA ILE A 428 3.90 -22.52 1.95
C ILE A 428 4.49 -21.61 3.05
N ALA A 429 4.12 -21.85 4.32
CA ALA A 429 4.64 -21.10 5.46
C ALA A 429 5.99 -21.63 5.98
N LEU A 430 6.31 -22.91 5.72
CA LEU A 430 7.54 -23.58 6.19
C LEU A 430 8.66 -23.60 5.14
N MET A 431 8.35 -23.24 3.89
CA MET A 431 9.24 -23.27 2.73
C MET A 431 10.57 -22.57 3.00
N ASP A 432 11.69 -23.21 2.71
CA ASP A 432 13.03 -22.60 2.86
C ASP A 432 13.42 -21.71 1.67
N ASP A 433 12.74 -21.88 0.54
CA ASP A 433 12.85 -20.98 -0.60
C ASP A 433 12.17 -19.63 -0.30
N MET A 434 12.98 -18.63 0.05
CA MET A 434 12.49 -17.29 0.40
C MET A 434 11.98 -16.54 -0.81
N HIS A 435 12.37 -16.91 -2.03
CA HIS A 435 11.86 -16.30 -3.24
C HIS A 435 10.35 -16.52 -3.36
N TRP A 436 9.88 -17.71 -2.96
CA TRP A 436 8.49 -18.13 -3.14
C TRP A 436 7.66 -18.25 -1.86
N ARG A 437 8.27 -18.29 -0.66
CA ARG A 437 7.50 -18.39 0.60
C ARG A 437 6.36 -17.36 0.63
N TYR A 438 5.15 -17.83 1.00
CA TYR A 438 3.85 -17.13 0.92
C TYR A 438 3.32 -16.89 -0.49
N ALA A 439 4.11 -16.30 -1.39
CA ALA A 439 3.70 -16.02 -2.78
C ALA A 439 3.42 -17.29 -3.61
N TRP A 440 3.91 -18.45 -3.16
CA TRP A 440 3.64 -19.75 -3.78
C TRP A 440 2.15 -20.09 -3.91
N LEU A 441 1.29 -19.48 -3.07
CA LEU A 441 -0.17 -19.59 -3.20
C LEU A 441 -0.65 -19.20 -4.61
N VAL A 442 0.03 -18.24 -5.27
CA VAL A 442 -0.28 -17.83 -6.64
C VAL A 442 -0.04 -18.96 -7.65
N ARG A 443 0.93 -19.84 -7.40
CA ARG A 443 1.26 -20.95 -8.30
C ARG A 443 0.38 -22.17 -8.07
N THR A 444 -0.03 -22.41 -6.84
CA THR A 444 -0.84 -23.58 -6.47
C THR A 444 -2.33 -23.33 -6.64
N ASP A 445 -2.79 -22.11 -6.39
CA ASP A 445 -4.21 -21.84 -6.18
C ASP A 445 -4.75 -20.64 -6.97
N CYS A 446 -3.95 -19.92 -7.75
CA CYS A 446 -4.51 -18.94 -8.70
C CYS A 446 -4.35 -19.50 -10.11
N THR A 447 -5.45 -19.79 -10.80
CA THR A 447 -5.40 -20.20 -12.22
C THR A 447 -5.00 -18.99 -13.09
N TYR A 448 -4.31 -19.22 -14.21
CA TYR A 448 -4.03 -18.18 -15.20
C TYR A 448 -5.18 -18.13 -16.22
N ASN A 449 -6.05 -17.14 -16.09
CA ASN A 449 -7.26 -16.94 -16.90
C ASN A 449 -7.76 -15.49 -16.73
N GLU A 450 -8.83 -15.12 -17.44
CA GLU A 450 -9.58 -13.91 -17.10
C GLU A 450 -10.16 -14.04 -15.68
N PRO A 451 -10.02 -13.00 -14.84
CA PRO A 451 -10.47 -13.06 -13.46
C PRO A 451 -12.00 -13.11 -13.37
N VAL A 452 -12.53 -14.12 -12.71
CA VAL A 452 -13.96 -14.25 -12.41
C VAL A 452 -14.24 -13.71 -11.01
N TRP A 453 -15.08 -12.68 -10.91
CA TRP A 453 -15.52 -12.10 -9.63
C TRP A 453 -16.94 -12.57 -9.32
N THR A 454 -17.10 -13.29 -8.22
CA THR A 454 -18.37 -13.94 -7.83
C THR A 454 -19.28 -13.00 -7.04
N ARG A 455 -18.74 -11.93 -6.43
CA ARG A 455 -19.51 -10.96 -5.63
C ARG A 455 -18.86 -9.58 -5.57
N SER A 456 -19.66 -8.58 -5.21
CA SER A 456 -19.20 -7.21 -4.91
C SER A 456 -19.38 -6.89 -3.41
N PRO A 457 -18.45 -6.16 -2.76
CA PRO A 457 -17.15 -5.75 -3.29
C PRO A 457 -16.22 -6.94 -3.55
N ARG A 458 -15.27 -6.77 -4.47
CA ARG A 458 -14.21 -7.75 -4.74
C ARG A 458 -13.34 -7.92 -3.49
N ASP A 459 -12.85 -9.12 -3.29
CA ASP A 459 -11.95 -9.45 -2.19
C ASP A 459 -10.82 -10.38 -2.67
N TYR A 460 -9.79 -10.56 -1.83
CA TYR A 460 -8.65 -11.40 -2.20
C TYR A 460 -8.99 -12.90 -2.22
N LYS A 461 -10.07 -13.32 -1.54
CA LYS A 461 -10.54 -14.71 -1.52
C LYS A 461 -11.08 -15.10 -2.89
N GLN A 462 -11.78 -14.18 -3.57
CA GLN A 462 -12.28 -14.38 -4.93
C GLN A 462 -11.15 -14.60 -5.95
N ILE A 463 -9.98 -13.96 -5.78
CA ILE A 463 -8.84 -14.16 -6.70
C ILE A 463 -8.36 -15.61 -6.70
N VAL A 464 -8.43 -16.28 -5.55
CA VAL A 464 -8.03 -17.69 -5.45
C VAL A 464 -8.89 -18.55 -6.36
N SER A 465 -10.22 -18.40 -6.28
CA SER A 465 -11.15 -19.25 -7.04
C SER A 465 -11.35 -18.79 -8.48
N GLY A 466 -11.45 -17.49 -8.68
CA GLY A 466 -11.69 -16.86 -9.98
C GLY A 466 -10.46 -16.79 -10.87
N GLY A 467 -9.27 -16.96 -10.29
CA GLY A 467 -8.00 -16.84 -10.96
C GLY A 467 -7.71 -15.43 -11.45
N GLY A 468 -6.80 -15.32 -12.41
CA GLY A 468 -6.46 -14.04 -13.03
C GLY A 468 -5.15 -14.08 -13.81
N MET A 469 -4.95 -13.08 -14.66
CA MET A 469 -3.68 -12.83 -15.36
C MET A 469 -2.66 -12.13 -14.44
N CYS A 470 -1.66 -11.44 -15.00
CA CYS A 470 -0.55 -10.83 -14.27
C CYS A 470 -0.99 -9.91 -13.10
N GLY A 471 -2.05 -9.10 -13.26
CA GLY A 471 -2.57 -8.19 -12.23
C GLY A 471 -3.05 -8.89 -10.96
N PRO A 472 -4.17 -9.64 -10.99
CA PRO A 472 -4.70 -10.34 -9.81
C PRO A 472 -3.71 -11.30 -9.16
N ARG A 473 -2.89 -11.99 -9.96
CA ARG A 473 -1.81 -12.86 -9.46
C ARG A 473 -0.79 -12.07 -8.65
N ALA A 474 -0.37 -10.90 -9.16
CA ALA A 474 0.55 -10.03 -8.44
C ALA A 474 -0.07 -9.48 -7.16
N TRP A 475 -1.36 -9.16 -7.17
CA TRP A 475 -2.11 -8.69 -6.01
C TRP A 475 -2.17 -9.76 -4.92
N LEU A 476 -2.54 -11.00 -5.28
CA LEU A 476 -2.60 -12.13 -4.35
C LEU A 476 -1.23 -12.45 -3.74
N GLY A 477 -0.17 -12.45 -4.55
CA GLY A 477 1.19 -12.71 -4.06
C GLY A 477 1.66 -11.66 -3.04
N ARG A 478 1.45 -10.37 -3.34
CA ARG A 478 1.78 -9.29 -2.38
C ARG A 478 0.90 -9.33 -1.14
N PHE A 479 -0.39 -9.60 -1.30
CA PHE A 479 -1.32 -9.78 -0.19
C PHE A 479 -0.87 -10.90 0.75
N ALA A 480 -0.50 -12.07 0.22
CA ALA A 480 -0.01 -13.19 1.02
C ALA A 480 1.29 -12.83 1.77
N CYS A 481 2.26 -12.19 1.09
CA CYS A 481 3.47 -11.72 1.77
C CYS A 481 3.17 -10.72 2.89
N LYS A 482 2.35 -9.69 2.62
CA LYS A 482 1.96 -8.69 3.62
C LYS A 482 1.16 -9.29 4.76
N ALA A 483 0.30 -10.28 4.51
CA ALA A 483 -0.44 -10.98 5.56
C ALA A 483 0.51 -11.55 6.62
N PHE A 484 1.64 -12.13 6.21
CA PHE A 484 2.70 -12.64 7.10
C PHE A 484 3.73 -11.57 7.51
N GLY A 485 3.51 -10.29 7.21
CA GLY A 485 4.43 -9.21 7.58
C GLY A 485 5.70 -9.14 6.74
N CYS A 486 5.75 -9.82 5.58
CA CYS A 486 6.87 -9.73 4.66
C CYS A 486 6.75 -8.46 3.78
N PRO A 487 7.76 -7.57 3.75
CA PRO A 487 7.75 -6.37 2.93
C PRO A 487 7.65 -6.69 1.44
N THR A 488 6.80 -5.94 0.74
CA THR A 488 6.68 -5.99 -0.72
C THR A 488 6.60 -4.59 -1.31
N TRP A 489 7.14 -4.43 -2.51
CA TRP A 489 6.97 -3.21 -3.29
C TRP A 489 5.96 -3.51 -4.40
N GLY A 490 5.01 -2.60 -4.62
CA GLY A 490 4.17 -2.73 -5.80
C GLY A 490 5.05 -2.63 -7.04
N VAL A 491 4.73 -3.36 -8.11
CA VAL A 491 5.48 -3.27 -9.37
C VAL A 491 4.54 -3.39 -10.56
N ARG A 492 4.68 -2.43 -11.48
CA ARG A 492 4.15 -2.44 -12.83
C ARG A 492 5.30 -2.61 -13.81
N GLN A 493 5.00 -3.24 -14.93
CA GLN A 493 5.89 -3.51 -16.06
C GLN A 493 5.09 -3.28 -17.35
N PRO A 494 5.73 -3.11 -18.53
CA PRO A 494 4.98 -2.93 -19.77
C PRO A 494 4.04 -4.12 -20.00
N GLY A 495 2.73 -3.88 -20.07
CA GLY A 495 1.70 -4.92 -20.23
C GLY A 495 1.54 -5.90 -19.05
N HIS A 496 2.31 -5.74 -17.96
CA HIS A 496 2.42 -6.74 -16.89
C HIS A 496 2.43 -6.13 -15.48
N ALA A 497 2.12 -6.95 -14.49
CA ALA A 497 2.32 -6.66 -13.08
C ALA A 497 3.18 -7.76 -12.44
N ALA A 498 4.00 -7.37 -11.48
CA ALA A 498 4.96 -8.25 -10.84
C ALA A 498 4.76 -8.34 -9.32
N VAL A 499 5.25 -9.44 -8.76
CA VAL A 499 5.39 -9.60 -7.31
C VAL A 499 6.84 -9.33 -6.96
N THR A 500 7.09 -8.40 -6.05
CA THR A 500 8.40 -8.27 -5.40
C THR A 500 8.28 -8.57 -3.92
N ARG A 501 9.38 -8.94 -3.30
CA ARG A 501 9.48 -9.11 -1.86
C ARG A 501 10.90 -8.89 -1.37
N TRP A 502 11.00 -8.63 -0.08
CA TRP A 502 12.26 -8.70 0.63
C TRP A 502 12.66 -10.16 0.92
N THR A 503 13.96 -10.46 0.84
CA THR A 503 14.56 -11.72 1.31
C THR A 503 15.84 -11.44 2.10
N PRO A 504 16.38 -12.41 2.87
CA PRO A 504 17.69 -12.27 3.51
C PRO A 504 18.81 -11.86 2.55
N GLY A 505 18.74 -12.27 1.28
CA GLY A 505 19.70 -11.89 0.23
C GLY A 505 19.44 -10.53 -0.42
N GLY A 506 18.40 -9.80 0.01
CA GLY A 506 18.00 -8.52 -0.55
C GLY A 506 16.61 -8.56 -1.20
N TRP A 507 16.22 -7.43 -1.79
CA TRP A 507 14.95 -7.29 -2.52
C TRP A 507 15.03 -7.98 -3.87
N MET A 508 13.93 -8.61 -4.29
CA MET A 508 13.87 -9.31 -5.57
C MET A 508 12.46 -9.30 -6.18
N THR A 509 12.39 -9.55 -7.50
CA THR A 509 11.14 -9.92 -8.17
C THR A 509 10.89 -11.43 -8.03
N ALA A 510 9.75 -11.81 -7.44
CA ALA A 510 9.28 -13.18 -7.34
C ALA A 510 8.54 -13.67 -8.60
N LEU A 511 7.76 -12.79 -9.22
CA LEU A 511 7.01 -13.07 -10.45
C LEU A 511 7.10 -11.86 -11.38
N GLY A 512 7.50 -12.04 -12.64
CA GLY A 512 7.66 -10.96 -13.63
C GLY A 512 9.14 -10.65 -13.94
N GLY A 513 9.39 -9.58 -14.68
CA GLY A 513 10.74 -9.14 -15.04
C GLY A 513 11.52 -8.51 -13.88
N GLY A 514 12.81 -8.24 -14.08
CA GLY A 514 13.65 -7.57 -13.07
C GLY A 514 13.32 -6.08 -12.86
N PHE A 515 14.01 -5.44 -11.92
CA PHE A 515 13.81 -4.02 -11.59
C PHE A 515 14.06 -3.06 -12.77
N ARG A 516 14.92 -3.43 -13.74
CA ARG A 516 15.22 -2.64 -14.95
C ARG A 516 14.01 -2.22 -15.78
N VAL A 517 12.95 -3.02 -15.77
CA VAL A 517 11.73 -2.77 -16.57
C VAL A 517 10.53 -2.43 -15.67
N SER A 518 10.79 -2.16 -14.40
CA SER A 518 9.78 -2.05 -13.36
C SER A 518 9.58 -0.60 -12.93
N TRP A 519 8.36 -0.24 -12.54
CA TRP A 519 8.08 1.02 -11.85
C TRP A 519 6.90 0.85 -10.88
N TRP A 520 6.78 1.77 -9.94
CA TRP A 520 5.61 1.86 -9.07
C TRP A 520 5.35 3.28 -8.64
N GLU A 521 4.09 3.71 -8.76
CA GLU A 521 3.74 5.12 -8.63
C GLU A 521 4.67 5.94 -9.54
N ASP A 522 5.33 6.98 -9.03
CA ASP A 522 6.25 7.83 -9.79
C ASP A 522 7.72 7.38 -9.67
N ARG A 523 7.95 6.14 -9.21
CA ARG A 523 9.29 5.63 -8.90
C ARG A 523 9.77 4.54 -9.85
N ASP A 524 10.98 4.72 -10.40
CA ASP A 524 11.67 3.74 -11.23
C ASP A 524 12.21 2.56 -10.41
N GLY A 525 12.18 1.37 -11.00
CA GLY A 525 12.62 0.14 -10.34
C GLY A 525 14.12 0.09 -10.05
N LEU A 526 14.97 0.66 -10.90
CA LEU A 526 16.41 0.71 -10.64
C LEU A 526 16.75 1.69 -9.52
N ASP A 527 16.02 2.80 -9.41
CA ASP A 527 16.16 3.71 -8.28
C ASP A 527 15.77 3.04 -6.96
N PHE A 528 14.65 2.30 -6.95
CA PHE A 528 14.25 1.46 -5.82
C PHE A 528 15.33 0.42 -5.48
N GLU A 529 15.83 -0.31 -6.48
CA GLU A 529 16.87 -1.31 -6.29
C GLU A 529 18.15 -0.69 -5.70
N CYS A 530 18.58 0.49 -6.18
CA CYS A 530 19.74 1.19 -5.65
C CYS A 530 19.57 1.54 -4.16
N GLU A 531 18.45 2.16 -3.78
CA GLU A 531 18.17 2.46 -2.36
C GLU A 531 18.22 1.19 -1.50
N THR A 532 17.58 0.10 -1.96
CA THR A 532 17.53 -1.14 -1.18
C THR A 532 18.91 -1.74 -0.96
N LYS A 533 19.78 -1.73 -1.98
CA LYS A 533 21.16 -2.24 -1.89
C LYS A 533 22.00 -1.40 -0.93
N ILE A 534 21.88 -0.09 -0.98
CA ILE A 534 22.64 0.82 -0.10
C ILE A 534 22.20 0.63 1.35
N ARG A 535 20.87 0.67 1.63
CA ARG A 535 20.35 0.44 2.98
C ARG A 535 20.80 -0.90 3.55
N ALA A 536 20.79 -1.96 2.73
CA ALA A 536 21.26 -3.28 3.14
C ALA A 536 22.77 -3.34 3.37
N ALA A 537 23.57 -2.58 2.61
CA ALA A 537 25.03 -2.61 2.68
C ALA A 537 25.61 -1.76 3.81
N ILE A 538 25.08 -0.55 4.02
CA ILE A 538 25.68 0.44 4.95
C ILE A 538 24.73 0.89 6.06
N GLY A 539 23.47 0.44 6.07
CA GLY A 539 22.48 0.81 7.09
C GLY A 539 21.68 2.07 6.74
N ASP A 540 20.56 2.27 7.45
CA ASP A 540 19.60 3.32 7.16
C ASP A 540 20.12 4.74 7.50
N ASP A 541 20.82 4.90 8.62
CA ASP A 541 21.40 6.19 9.01
C ASP A 541 22.48 6.66 8.02
N ALA A 542 23.35 5.73 7.59
CA ALA A 542 24.37 6.03 6.59
C ALA A 542 23.75 6.32 5.22
N TYR A 543 22.67 5.63 4.84
CA TYR A 543 21.89 5.97 3.65
C TYR A 543 21.32 7.40 3.76
N PHE A 544 20.72 7.75 4.89
CA PHE A 544 20.19 9.09 5.11
C PHE A 544 21.28 10.16 4.95
N GLN A 545 22.39 10.00 5.65
CA GLN A 545 23.51 10.94 5.63
C GLN A 545 24.15 11.07 4.25
N LYS A 546 24.43 9.95 3.58
CA LYS A 546 25.23 9.94 2.33
C LYS A 546 24.41 10.11 1.06
N VAL A 547 23.10 9.92 1.13
CA VAL A 547 22.20 9.95 -0.03
C VAL A 547 21.03 10.87 0.22
N ALA A 548 20.15 10.55 1.18
CA ALA A 548 18.88 11.26 1.31
C ALA A 548 19.06 12.75 1.64
N LEU A 549 20.12 13.13 2.36
CA LEU A 549 20.46 14.54 2.59
C LEU A 549 20.70 15.31 1.29
N ILE A 550 21.23 14.69 0.23
CA ILE A 550 21.43 15.36 -1.06
C ILE A 550 20.07 15.72 -1.68
N ASP A 551 19.07 14.82 -1.60
CA ASP A 551 17.70 15.12 -2.04
C ASP A 551 17.07 16.25 -1.22
N TRP A 552 17.28 16.25 0.09
CA TRP A 552 16.75 17.31 0.96
C TRP A 552 17.42 18.66 0.69
N LEU A 553 18.73 18.67 0.46
CA LEU A 553 19.45 19.88 0.05
C LEU A 553 18.93 20.40 -1.28
N ALA A 554 18.66 19.52 -2.25
CA ALA A 554 18.05 19.89 -3.52
C ALA A 554 16.72 20.65 -3.34
N ALA A 555 15.89 20.20 -2.40
CA ALA A 555 14.66 20.90 -2.04
C ALA A 555 14.91 22.27 -1.44
N ILE A 556 15.84 22.34 -0.48
CA ILE A 556 16.16 23.53 0.29
C ILE A 556 16.70 24.63 -0.63
N VAL A 557 17.52 24.28 -1.62
CA VAL A 557 18.03 25.22 -2.63
C VAL A 557 17.01 25.56 -3.73
N GLY A 558 15.81 24.97 -3.70
CA GLY A 558 14.74 25.26 -4.65
C GLY A 558 14.82 24.48 -5.97
N GLU A 559 15.69 23.46 -6.07
CA GLU A 559 15.78 22.58 -7.24
C GLU A 559 14.71 21.46 -7.22
N GLY A 560 14.10 21.18 -6.08
CA GLY A 560 13.07 20.12 -5.91
C GLY A 560 13.65 18.77 -5.47
N GLN A 561 12.82 17.73 -5.34
CA GLN A 561 13.19 16.39 -4.83
C GLN A 561 12.63 15.25 -5.68
N ASN A 562 12.99 14.01 -5.34
CA ASN A 562 12.29 12.78 -5.70
C ASN A 562 12.15 12.56 -7.22
N VAL A 563 13.25 12.75 -7.93
CA VAL A 563 13.39 12.30 -9.31
C VAL A 563 13.82 10.84 -9.31
N SER A 564 13.40 10.08 -10.31
CA SER A 564 13.79 8.67 -10.49
C SER A 564 14.82 8.47 -11.60
N TYR A 565 15.33 9.57 -12.15
CA TYR A 565 16.25 9.61 -13.29
C TYR A 565 17.18 10.83 -13.15
N ILE A 566 18.33 10.78 -13.81
CA ILE A 566 19.30 11.88 -13.79
C ILE A 566 18.70 13.09 -14.52
N THR A 567 18.65 14.24 -13.85
CA THR A 567 18.10 15.49 -14.41
C THR A 567 19.19 16.54 -14.60
N GLU A 568 18.91 17.56 -15.41
CA GLU A 568 19.81 18.71 -15.61
C GLU A 568 19.96 19.62 -14.37
N LYS A 569 19.09 19.46 -13.37
CA LYS A 569 19.23 20.10 -12.06
C LYS A 569 20.34 19.41 -11.28
N LEU A 570 21.21 20.21 -10.63
CA LEU A 570 22.47 19.72 -10.09
C LEU A 570 22.24 18.76 -8.93
N TRP A 571 21.58 19.21 -7.87
CA TRP A 571 21.42 18.42 -6.64
C TRP A 571 20.53 17.18 -6.85
N PRO A 572 19.36 17.26 -7.53
CA PRO A 572 18.58 16.06 -7.85
C PRO A 572 19.34 15.07 -8.75
N GLY A 573 20.08 15.57 -9.74
CA GLY A 573 20.91 14.74 -10.60
C GLY A 573 22.03 14.03 -9.83
N LEU A 574 22.73 14.77 -8.96
CA LEU A 574 23.78 14.23 -8.09
C LEU A 574 23.23 13.19 -7.12
N ALA A 575 22.03 13.39 -6.55
CA ALA A 575 21.42 12.40 -5.66
C ALA A 575 21.25 11.03 -6.34
N ILE A 576 20.78 11.01 -7.59
CA ILE A 576 20.64 9.77 -8.39
C ILE A 576 21.99 9.14 -8.67
N VAL A 577 22.99 9.93 -9.07
CA VAL A 577 24.33 9.42 -9.35
C VAL A 577 25.00 8.89 -8.08
N GLN A 578 24.80 9.53 -6.93
CA GLN A 578 25.29 9.05 -5.64
C GLN A 578 24.65 7.72 -5.26
N ARG A 579 23.34 7.53 -5.51
CA ARG A 579 22.69 6.22 -5.34
C ARG A 579 23.35 5.15 -6.20
N GLN A 580 23.54 5.44 -7.50
CA GLN A 580 24.19 4.51 -8.43
C GLN A 580 25.63 4.16 -8.02
N ARG A 581 26.37 5.14 -7.50
CA ARG A 581 27.74 4.97 -6.98
C ARG A 581 27.77 4.06 -5.76
N LEU A 582 26.93 4.32 -4.77
CA LEU A 582 26.94 3.60 -3.50
C LEU A 582 26.23 2.23 -3.58
N SER A 583 25.35 2.01 -4.55
CA SER A 583 24.67 0.72 -4.73
C SER A 583 25.57 -0.40 -5.26
N GLN A 584 26.81 -0.09 -5.65
CA GLN A 584 27.80 -1.08 -6.09
C GLN A 584 28.37 -1.90 -4.92
N VAL A 585 28.17 -1.44 -3.68
CA VAL A 585 28.63 -2.15 -2.49
C VAL A 585 27.77 -3.39 -2.25
N GLN A 586 28.40 -4.55 -2.15
CA GLN A 586 27.69 -5.80 -1.90
C GLN A 586 27.27 -5.90 -0.43
N SER A 587 25.96 -6.04 -0.19
CA SER A 587 25.43 -6.33 1.15
C SER A 587 25.63 -7.79 1.52
N LYS A 588 25.92 -8.06 2.80
CA LYS A 588 25.89 -9.43 3.33
C LYS A 588 24.43 -9.86 3.59
N PRO A 589 24.07 -11.13 3.33
CA PRO A 589 22.75 -11.61 3.66
C PRO A 589 22.40 -11.41 5.14
N ARG A 590 21.21 -10.88 5.43
CA ARG A 590 20.77 -10.64 6.81
C ARG A 590 20.48 -11.99 7.47
N LYS A 591 21.18 -12.30 8.56
CA LYS A 591 20.92 -13.51 9.34
C LYS A 591 19.58 -13.40 10.07
N LEU A 592 18.98 -14.55 10.30
CA LEU A 592 17.81 -14.72 11.15
C LEU A 592 18.14 -14.28 12.58
N GLY A 593 17.31 -13.42 13.18
CA GLY A 593 17.52 -12.96 14.55
C GLY A 593 17.17 -14.06 15.57
N GLU A 594 17.96 -14.15 16.65
CA GLU A 594 17.78 -15.16 17.72
C GLU A 594 16.46 -15.00 18.50
N GLN A 595 15.84 -13.81 18.47
CA GLN A 595 14.67 -13.45 19.28
C GLN A 595 13.32 -13.54 18.53
N CYS A 596 13.26 -14.29 17.43
CA CYS A 596 12.04 -14.36 16.66
C CYS A 596 10.96 -15.28 17.27
N GLU A 597 9.79 -14.72 17.57
CA GLU A 597 8.65 -15.41 18.19
C GLU A 597 8.13 -16.64 17.42
N ILE A 598 8.14 -16.60 16.09
CA ILE A 598 7.64 -17.73 15.28
C ILE A 598 8.67 -18.87 15.17
N LEU A 599 9.96 -18.62 15.41
CA LEU A 599 11.01 -19.63 15.18
C LEU A 599 10.86 -20.89 16.03
N PRO A 600 10.56 -20.81 17.35
CA PRO A 600 10.28 -22.00 18.14
C PRO A 600 9.15 -22.84 17.53
N LEU A 601 8.08 -22.21 17.06
CA LEU A 601 6.95 -22.91 16.45
C LEU A 601 7.32 -23.55 15.10
N ILE A 602 8.02 -22.82 14.21
CA ILE A 602 8.50 -23.39 12.94
C ILE A 602 9.46 -24.55 13.20
N THR A 603 10.37 -24.39 14.16
CA THR A 603 11.36 -25.42 14.53
C THR A 603 10.66 -26.64 15.10
N GLU A 604 9.72 -26.46 16.03
CA GLU A 604 8.89 -27.53 16.58
C GLU A 604 8.16 -28.27 15.46
N VAL A 605 7.43 -27.55 14.60
CA VAL A 605 6.70 -28.15 13.48
C VAL A 605 7.64 -28.90 12.55
N LYS A 606 8.80 -28.35 12.17
CA LYS A 606 9.78 -29.03 11.30
C LYS A 606 10.42 -30.26 11.97
N GLN A 607 10.70 -30.20 13.26
CA GLN A 607 11.40 -31.25 14.02
C GLN A 607 10.48 -32.34 14.58
N ARG A 608 9.14 -32.14 14.59
CA ARG A 608 8.19 -33.19 14.96
C ARG A 608 8.54 -34.48 14.22
N LYS A 609 8.85 -35.54 14.97
CA LYS A 609 9.17 -36.83 14.37
C LYS A 609 7.97 -37.28 13.54
N ASP A 610 8.25 -37.83 12.36
CA ASP A 610 7.26 -38.56 11.58
C ASP A 610 6.95 -39.85 12.35
N LYS A 611 6.09 -39.74 13.37
CA LYS A 611 5.55 -40.94 14.02
C LYS A 611 4.64 -41.59 12.99
N PRO A 612 4.78 -42.91 12.72
CA PRO A 612 3.78 -43.60 11.94
C PRO A 612 2.45 -43.41 12.65
N GLU A 613 1.58 -42.61 12.03
CA GLU A 613 0.21 -42.49 12.49
C GLU A 613 -0.44 -43.86 12.33
N ALA A 614 -1.28 -44.23 13.29
CA ALA A 614 -1.99 -45.49 13.28
C ALA A 614 -3.49 -45.23 13.26
N ILE A 615 -4.23 -46.18 12.70
CA ILE A 615 -5.67 -46.24 12.85
C ILE A 615 -5.97 -46.54 14.33
N THR A 616 -6.77 -45.70 14.97
CA THR A 616 -7.09 -45.80 16.40
C THR A 616 -8.58 -45.87 16.65
N ALA A 617 -8.95 -46.44 17.79
CA ALA A 617 -10.31 -46.36 18.29
C ALA A 617 -10.58 -44.96 18.86
N GLY A 618 -11.73 -44.40 18.50
CA GLY A 618 -12.27 -43.15 19.03
C GLY A 618 -13.47 -43.39 19.96
N PRO A 619 -14.08 -42.31 20.48
CA PRO A 619 -15.27 -42.39 21.33
C PRO A 619 -16.41 -43.15 20.66
N GLY A 620 -17.20 -43.88 21.45
CA GLY A 620 -18.40 -44.58 20.96
C GLY A 620 -18.13 -45.72 19.97
N GLY A 621 -16.91 -46.30 19.98
CA GLY A 621 -16.52 -47.34 19.03
C GLY A 621 -16.21 -46.83 17.62
N SER A 622 -16.04 -45.51 17.46
CA SER A 622 -15.59 -44.93 16.20
C SER A 622 -14.16 -45.35 15.85
N VAL A 623 -13.83 -45.33 14.56
CA VAL A 623 -12.50 -45.61 14.05
C VAL A 623 -11.95 -44.33 13.43
N ILE A 624 -10.83 -43.85 13.93
CA ILE A 624 -10.16 -42.65 13.44
C ILE A 624 -9.04 -43.10 12.50
N VAL A 625 -9.10 -42.64 11.25
CA VAL A 625 -8.10 -42.93 10.22
C VAL A 625 -7.41 -41.62 9.84
N PRO A 626 -6.21 -41.36 10.38
CA PRO A 626 -5.41 -40.21 9.98
C PRO A 626 -5.04 -40.25 8.50
N ALA A 627 -4.97 -39.09 7.84
CA ALA A 627 -4.72 -39.03 6.40
C ALA A 627 -3.36 -39.64 6.02
N ALA A 628 -2.37 -39.58 6.93
CA ALA A 628 -1.03 -40.11 6.71
C ALA A 628 -0.96 -41.64 6.68
N CYS A 629 -1.91 -42.35 7.30
CA CYS A 629 -2.00 -43.81 7.44
C CYS A 629 -2.33 -44.56 6.14
N ARG A 630 -1.96 -44.01 5.00
CA ARG A 630 -2.24 -44.59 3.68
C ARG A 630 -1.43 -45.87 3.45
N SER A 631 -2.02 -46.83 2.75
CA SER A 631 -1.33 -47.99 2.18
C SER A 631 -0.78 -47.71 0.79
N ALA A 632 -1.41 -46.82 0.02
CA ALA A 632 -0.98 -46.44 -1.32
C ALA A 632 -1.43 -45.00 -1.66
N LYS A 633 -0.78 -44.39 -2.66
CA LYS A 633 -1.20 -43.12 -3.25
C LYS A 633 -0.88 -43.08 -4.74
N GLU A 634 -1.69 -42.34 -5.50
CA GLU A 634 -1.48 -42.03 -6.91
C GLU A 634 -1.60 -40.52 -7.15
N GLY A 635 -0.94 -40.01 -8.18
CA GLY A 635 -0.97 -38.58 -8.52
C GLY A 635 -0.22 -37.70 -7.53
N THR A 636 -0.57 -36.41 -7.50
CA THR A 636 0.19 -35.36 -6.78
C THR A 636 -0.27 -35.18 -5.33
N VAL A 637 -0.09 -36.21 -4.51
CA VAL A 637 -0.38 -36.19 -3.07
C VAL A 637 0.89 -36.00 -2.25
N SER A 638 0.93 -34.94 -1.46
CA SER A 638 1.99 -34.62 -0.49
C SER A 638 1.46 -34.72 0.93
N PHE A 639 2.34 -35.02 1.88
CA PHE A 639 2.00 -35.09 3.30
C PHE A 639 2.86 -34.08 4.04
N TRP A 640 2.22 -33.18 4.77
CA TRP A 640 2.88 -32.08 5.46
C TRP A 640 2.53 -32.08 6.94
N LYS A 641 3.46 -31.65 7.79
CA LYS A 641 3.23 -31.48 9.22
C LYS A 641 2.21 -30.35 9.43
N SER A 642 1.20 -30.58 10.28
CA SER A 642 0.15 -29.59 10.51
C SER A 642 0.53 -28.58 11.60
N PHE A 643 0.07 -27.33 11.47
CA PHE A 643 0.14 -26.35 12.57
C PHE A 643 -0.90 -26.62 13.67
N SER A 644 -2.01 -27.30 13.33
CA SER A 644 -3.21 -27.47 14.17
C SER A 644 -3.16 -28.70 15.09
N GLY A 645 -1.99 -29.03 15.63
CA GLY A 645 -1.77 -30.18 16.52
C GLY A 645 -0.78 -31.21 15.97
N PRO A 646 -0.53 -32.31 16.70
CA PRO A 646 0.39 -33.35 16.27
C PRO A 646 -0.12 -34.05 15.00
N GLY A 647 0.81 -34.49 14.16
CA GLY A 647 0.52 -35.27 12.95
C GLY A 647 0.65 -34.51 11.63
N MET A 648 0.29 -35.22 10.56
CA MET A 648 0.41 -34.81 9.17
C MET A 648 -0.97 -34.55 8.57
N GLN A 649 -0.99 -33.78 7.49
CA GLN A 649 -2.14 -33.57 6.62
C GLN A 649 -1.76 -33.92 5.19
N ALA A 650 -2.68 -34.53 4.45
CA ALA A 650 -2.55 -34.71 3.02
C ALA A 650 -2.88 -33.40 2.30
N PHE A 651 -2.10 -33.07 1.28
CA PHE A 651 -2.35 -31.99 0.34
C PHE A 651 -2.27 -32.53 -1.08
N MET A 652 -3.32 -32.31 -1.86
CA MET A 652 -3.49 -32.85 -3.20
C MET A 652 -3.45 -31.69 -4.18
N SER A 653 -2.32 -31.51 -4.86
CA SER A 653 -2.00 -30.25 -5.54
C SER A 653 -2.62 -30.07 -6.93
N ARG A 654 -3.01 -31.18 -7.58
CA ARG A 654 -3.57 -31.22 -8.93
C ARG A 654 -4.69 -32.27 -9.02
N PRO A 655 -5.57 -32.21 -10.04
CA PRO A 655 -6.55 -33.26 -10.34
C PRO A 655 -5.91 -34.66 -10.45
N ASN A 656 -6.76 -35.70 -10.41
CA ASN A 656 -6.39 -37.09 -10.69
C ASN A 656 -5.42 -37.67 -9.65
N TRP A 657 -5.87 -37.65 -8.41
CA TRP A 657 -5.16 -38.24 -7.28
C TRP A 657 -6.03 -39.29 -6.60
N SER A 658 -5.37 -40.22 -5.92
CA SER A 658 -6.03 -41.15 -5.03
C SER A 658 -5.17 -41.44 -3.80
N VAL A 659 -5.83 -41.73 -2.68
CA VAL A 659 -5.19 -42.21 -1.46
C VAL A 659 -5.97 -43.42 -0.95
N THR A 660 -5.27 -44.53 -0.77
CA THR A 660 -5.86 -45.80 -0.34
C THR A 660 -5.46 -46.11 1.10
N TYR A 661 -6.42 -46.60 1.87
CA TYR A 661 -6.28 -46.99 3.27
C TYR A 661 -6.66 -48.45 3.44
N LYS A 662 -5.82 -49.26 4.09
CA LYS A 662 -6.13 -50.65 4.47
C LYS A 662 -6.75 -50.66 5.85
N LEU A 663 -7.93 -51.26 5.99
CA LEU A 663 -8.63 -51.43 7.25
C LEU A 663 -8.54 -52.89 7.68
N SER A 664 -7.63 -53.20 8.60
CA SER A 664 -7.46 -54.56 9.09
C SER A 664 -8.59 -54.99 10.03
N LYS A 665 -8.83 -56.31 10.11
CA LYS A 665 -9.88 -56.92 10.93
C LYS A 665 -9.91 -56.46 12.39
N ASP A 666 -8.74 -56.23 12.97
CA ASP A 666 -8.57 -55.81 14.36
C ASP A 666 -8.96 -54.34 14.61
N LYS A 667 -9.10 -53.54 13.54
CA LYS A 667 -9.46 -52.11 13.61
C LYS A 667 -10.91 -51.84 13.28
N VAL A 668 -11.56 -52.70 12.50
CA VAL A 668 -12.96 -52.56 12.09
C VAL A 668 -13.67 -53.92 12.24
N PRO A 669 -14.31 -54.18 13.40
CA PRO A 669 -14.59 -55.55 13.80
C PRO A 669 -15.83 -56.21 13.15
N GLU A 670 -16.71 -55.53 12.40
CA GLU A 670 -17.99 -56.14 11.97
C GLU A 670 -18.52 -55.67 10.60
N LYS A 671 -19.38 -56.51 9.99
CA LYS A 671 -20.25 -56.13 8.85
C LYS A 671 -21.31 -55.15 9.33
N LYS A 672 -20.99 -53.86 9.35
CA LYS A 672 -21.88 -52.80 9.83
C LYS A 672 -21.93 -51.63 8.87
N ALA A 673 -23.04 -50.90 8.92
CA ALA A 673 -23.12 -49.56 8.37
C ALA A 673 -22.33 -48.60 9.29
N TYR A 674 -21.59 -47.69 8.67
CA TYR A 674 -20.82 -46.66 9.35
C TYR A 674 -21.16 -45.29 8.77
N LYS A 675 -21.24 -44.29 9.64
CA LYS A 675 -21.21 -42.88 9.26
C LYS A 675 -19.76 -42.45 9.09
N MET A 676 -19.37 -42.23 7.84
CA MET A 676 -18.08 -41.68 7.46
C MET A 676 -18.11 -40.16 7.47
N VAL A 677 -17.16 -39.56 8.18
CA VAL A 677 -16.94 -38.11 8.22
C VAL A 677 -15.50 -37.82 7.84
N VAL A 678 -15.28 -36.99 6.82
CA VAL A 678 -13.95 -36.55 6.41
C VAL A 678 -13.68 -35.15 6.96
N GLN A 679 -12.53 -34.97 7.60
CA GLN A 679 -12.06 -33.65 8.03
C GLN A 679 -11.13 -33.06 6.98
N PHE A 680 -11.54 -31.92 6.40
CA PHE A 680 -10.91 -31.35 5.22
C PHE A 680 -10.80 -29.81 5.27
N VAL A 681 -9.96 -29.27 4.39
CA VAL A 681 -9.89 -27.84 4.06
C VAL A 681 -10.00 -27.72 2.55
N PHE A 682 -10.91 -26.86 2.10
CA PHE A 682 -11.12 -26.51 0.71
C PHE A 682 -11.22 -24.98 0.55
N LEU A 683 -10.35 -24.44 -0.31
CA LEU A 683 -10.13 -23.01 -0.45
C LEU A 683 -10.92 -22.35 -1.61
N HIS A 684 -11.46 -23.14 -2.53
CA HIS A 684 -12.08 -22.64 -3.75
C HIS A 684 -13.60 -22.53 -3.60
N GLU A 685 -14.15 -21.35 -3.88
CA GLU A 685 -15.56 -20.98 -3.76
C GLU A 685 -16.43 -21.49 -4.92
N ASN A 686 -15.82 -21.73 -6.08
CA ASN A 686 -16.53 -22.21 -7.26
C ASN A 686 -16.87 -23.70 -7.10
N THR A 687 -18.17 -23.99 -6.96
CA THR A 687 -18.71 -25.18 -6.27
C THR A 687 -19.58 -26.07 -7.16
N ASP A 688 -19.50 -25.95 -8.49
CA ASP A 688 -20.25 -26.85 -9.37
C ASP A 688 -19.65 -28.27 -9.32
N ASP A 689 -20.23 -29.08 -8.43
CA ASP A 689 -20.08 -30.52 -8.17
C ASP A 689 -18.66 -31.09 -8.26
N HIS A 690 -17.97 -31.03 -7.12
CA HIS A 690 -16.64 -31.62 -6.97
C HIS A 690 -16.55 -32.56 -5.76
N PRO A 691 -17.31 -33.67 -5.75
CA PRO A 691 -17.36 -34.57 -4.62
C PRO A 691 -16.05 -35.36 -4.44
N LEU A 692 -15.90 -35.97 -3.28
CA LEU A 692 -14.94 -37.05 -3.07
C LEU A 692 -15.60 -38.37 -3.45
N ASN A 693 -14.91 -39.15 -4.28
CA ASN A 693 -15.30 -40.51 -4.59
C ASN A 693 -14.65 -41.44 -3.57
N ILE A 694 -15.46 -42.26 -2.93
CA ILE A 694 -15.04 -43.25 -1.95
C ILE A 694 -15.28 -44.62 -2.57
N VAL A 695 -14.20 -45.32 -2.90
CA VAL A 695 -14.25 -46.67 -3.47
C VAL A 695 -13.80 -47.66 -2.42
N ILE A 696 -14.70 -48.50 -1.95
CA ILE A 696 -14.43 -49.56 -0.99
C ILE A 696 -14.26 -50.87 -1.76
N THR A 697 -13.08 -51.47 -1.66
CA THR A 697 -12.78 -52.77 -2.29
C THR A 697 -12.61 -53.84 -1.22
N ASP A 698 -13.28 -54.98 -1.39
CA ASP A 698 -13.14 -56.11 -0.46
C ASP A 698 -11.71 -56.70 -0.44
N GLY A 699 -11.40 -57.50 0.59
CA GLY A 699 -10.06 -58.08 0.77
C GLY A 699 -9.62 -59.02 -0.36
N ASN A 700 -10.56 -59.54 -1.15
CA ASN A 700 -10.30 -60.40 -2.32
C ASN A 700 -10.12 -59.60 -3.62
N GLY A 701 -10.33 -58.28 -3.60
CA GLY A 701 -10.22 -57.40 -4.77
C GLY A 701 -11.38 -57.51 -5.77
N GLY A 702 -12.40 -58.31 -5.48
CA GLY A 702 -13.45 -58.72 -6.43
C GLY A 702 -14.68 -57.82 -6.41
N ASN A 703 -15.10 -57.33 -5.24
CA ASN A 703 -16.26 -56.45 -5.12
C ASN A 703 -15.86 -55.01 -4.78
N LYS A 704 -16.40 -54.05 -5.54
CA LYS A 704 -16.24 -52.62 -5.32
C LYS A 704 -17.57 -51.97 -4.97
N ARG A 705 -17.56 -51.06 -4.00
CA ARG A 705 -18.69 -50.20 -3.62
C ARG A 705 -18.26 -48.75 -3.72
N GLU A 706 -19.05 -47.94 -4.39
CA GLU A 706 -18.73 -46.53 -4.64
C GLU A 706 -19.72 -45.62 -3.92
N TYR A 707 -19.18 -44.59 -3.29
CA TYR A 707 -19.95 -43.56 -2.61
C TYR A 707 -19.40 -42.18 -2.95
N VAL A 708 -20.22 -41.16 -2.75
CA VAL A 708 -19.92 -39.79 -3.15
C VAL A 708 -20.16 -38.87 -1.95
N ILE A 709 -19.13 -38.12 -1.54
CA ILE A 709 -19.25 -37.10 -0.48
C ILE A 709 -19.19 -35.71 -1.13
N PRO A 710 -20.28 -34.92 -1.09
CA PRO A 710 -20.23 -33.53 -1.55
C PRO A 710 -19.34 -32.69 -0.63
N LEU A 711 -18.56 -31.79 -1.23
CA LEU A 711 -17.68 -30.88 -0.51
C LEU A 711 -18.29 -29.49 -0.43
N THR A 712 -18.20 -28.86 0.74
CA THR A 712 -18.60 -27.48 0.96
C THR A 712 -17.40 -26.55 0.99
N TYR A 713 -17.59 -25.29 0.59
CA TYR A 713 -16.55 -24.28 0.74
C TYR A 713 -16.25 -24.02 2.22
N THR A 714 -15.02 -24.32 2.65
CA THR A 714 -14.61 -24.25 4.07
C THR A 714 -14.01 -22.91 4.47
N TRP A 715 -13.84 -21.98 3.52
CA TRP A 715 -13.15 -20.71 3.75
C TRP A 715 -11.72 -20.87 4.27
N GLY A 716 -11.04 -21.98 3.97
CA GLY A 716 -9.66 -22.23 4.43
C GLY A 716 -9.56 -22.69 5.88
N GLU A 717 -10.68 -22.96 6.55
CA GLU A 717 -10.73 -23.52 7.90
C GLU A 717 -10.98 -25.04 7.86
N TRP A 718 -10.56 -25.75 8.92
CA TRP A 718 -10.89 -27.17 9.03
C TRP A 718 -12.39 -27.35 9.22
N ALA A 719 -13.01 -28.17 8.38
CA ALA A 719 -14.41 -28.53 8.47
C ALA A 719 -14.60 -30.04 8.32
N ASP A 720 -15.71 -30.52 8.86
CA ASP A 720 -16.13 -31.91 8.71
C ASP A 720 -17.19 -32.00 7.60
N THR A 721 -17.14 -33.05 6.78
CA THR A 721 -18.21 -33.33 5.81
C THR A 721 -19.50 -33.70 6.53
N LYS A 722 -20.65 -33.58 5.84
CA LYS A 722 -21.86 -34.26 6.30
C LYS A 722 -21.57 -35.77 6.42
N PRO A 723 -22.09 -36.45 7.46
CA PRO A 723 -21.92 -37.89 7.59
C PRO A 723 -22.49 -38.63 6.37
N LEU A 724 -21.68 -39.50 5.77
CA LEU A 724 -22.08 -40.40 4.69
C LEU A 724 -22.20 -41.81 5.24
N GLU A 725 -23.35 -42.45 5.04
CA GLU A 725 -23.51 -43.86 5.39
C GLU A 725 -22.82 -44.76 4.36
N ILE A 726 -21.87 -45.56 4.84
CA ILE A 726 -21.13 -46.55 4.04
C ILE A 726 -21.25 -47.92 4.67
N VAL A 727 -21.23 -48.97 3.86
CA VAL A 727 -21.26 -50.36 4.31
C VAL A 727 -19.89 -50.99 4.13
N LEU A 728 -19.33 -51.48 5.24
CA LEU A 728 -18.11 -52.28 5.26
C LEU A 728 -18.46 -53.76 5.31
N GLY A 729 -17.89 -54.53 4.39
CA GLY A 729 -18.19 -55.95 4.16
C GLY A 729 -17.41 -56.91 5.05
N GLY A 730 -16.48 -56.41 5.87
CA GLY A 730 -15.73 -57.18 6.87
C GLY A 730 -14.27 -56.78 6.96
N ALA A 731 -13.43 -57.76 7.31
CA ALA A 731 -11.98 -57.62 7.46
C ALA A 731 -11.26 -57.28 6.16
N ASP A 732 -10.15 -56.54 6.29
CA ASP A 732 -9.11 -56.35 5.26
C ASP A 732 -9.59 -55.63 3.99
N GLU A 733 -10.65 -54.82 4.13
CA GLU A 733 -11.11 -53.95 3.06
C GLU A 733 -10.18 -52.76 2.86
N THR A 734 -10.19 -52.22 1.65
CA THR A 734 -9.50 -50.97 1.32
C THR A 734 -10.49 -49.87 1.04
N ILE A 735 -10.27 -48.69 1.62
CA ILE A 735 -10.97 -47.47 1.26
C ILE A 735 -10.03 -46.64 0.39
N LYS A 736 -10.38 -46.46 -0.87
CA LYS A 736 -9.73 -45.52 -1.78
C LYS A 736 -10.54 -44.23 -1.82
N ILE A 737 -9.91 -43.12 -1.47
CA ILE A 737 -10.47 -41.78 -1.62
C ILE A 737 -9.82 -41.15 -2.84
N GLU A 738 -10.63 -40.67 -3.78
CA GLU A 738 -10.14 -40.04 -5.01
C GLU A 738 -11.02 -38.88 -5.46
N ARG A 739 -10.49 -38.08 -6.39
CA ARG A 739 -11.20 -36.95 -7.00
C ARG A 739 -10.81 -36.81 -8.47
N ASN A 740 -11.74 -37.10 -9.38
CA ASN A 740 -11.51 -37.11 -10.83
C ASN A 740 -12.79 -36.81 -11.65
N PRO A 741 -12.75 -35.91 -12.66
CA PRO A 741 -11.78 -34.86 -12.90
C PRO A 741 -12.17 -33.60 -12.11
N VAL A 742 -11.29 -33.07 -11.27
CA VAL A 742 -11.58 -31.80 -10.56
C VAL A 742 -10.38 -30.88 -10.51
N LYS A 743 -10.64 -29.62 -10.85
CA LYS A 743 -9.67 -28.55 -11.11
C LYS A 743 -8.83 -28.11 -9.89
N PHE A 744 -9.39 -28.19 -8.68
CA PHE A 744 -8.84 -27.46 -7.53
C PHE A 744 -8.12 -28.34 -6.50
N PRO A 745 -7.05 -27.84 -5.86
CA PRO A 745 -6.37 -28.58 -4.82
C PRO A 745 -7.22 -28.72 -3.55
N PHE A 746 -6.82 -29.66 -2.70
CA PHE A 746 -7.61 -30.11 -1.55
C PHE A 746 -6.68 -30.56 -0.42
N ALA A 747 -7.09 -30.35 0.83
CA ALA A 747 -6.35 -30.85 1.99
C ALA A 747 -7.24 -31.67 2.91
N MET A 748 -6.68 -32.73 3.48
CA MET A 748 -7.38 -33.64 4.39
C MET A 748 -6.51 -33.98 5.58
N LYS A 749 -7.12 -34.01 6.78
CA LYS A 749 -6.43 -34.36 8.02
C LYS A 749 -6.67 -35.80 8.44
N LYS A 750 -7.93 -36.24 8.36
CA LYS A 750 -8.37 -37.57 8.77
C LYS A 750 -9.78 -37.86 8.26
N PHE A 751 -10.21 -39.10 8.37
CA PHE A 751 -11.62 -39.44 8.36
C PHE A 751 -11.97 -40.33 9.55
N THR A 752 -13.24 -40.29 9.96
CA THR A 752 -13.77 -41.04 11.09
C THR A 752 -14.91 -41.92 10.61
N LEU A 753 -14.95 -43.16 11.08
CA LEU A 753 -16.02 -44.11 10.83
C LEU A 753 -16.75 -44.35 12.15
N THR A 754 -18.00 -43.93 12.26
CA THR A 754 -18.81 -44.13 13.46
C THR A 754 -19.86 -45.20 13.18
N PRO A 755 -19.96 -46.28 13.98
CA PRO A 755 -21.03 -47.27 13.80
C PRO A 755 -22.42 -46.59 13.77
N CYS A 756 -23.29 -46.99 12.84
CA CYS A 756 -24.65 -46.46 12.71
C CYS A 756 -25.56 -46.84 13.88
#